data_AF-A0A2N1TI80-F1
#
_entry.id   AF-A0A2N1TI80-F1
#
_cell.length_a   1.000
_cell.length_b   1.000
_cell.length_c   1.000
_cell.angle_alpha   90.00
_cell.angle_beta   90.00
_cell.angle_gamma   90.00
#
_symmetry.space_group_name_H-M   'P 1'
#
loop_
_entity.id
_entity.type
_entity.pdbx_description
1 polymer ?
#
loop_
_entity_poly.entity_id
_entity_poly.type
_entity_poly.pdbx_seq_one_letter_code
_entity_poly.pdbx_strand_id
1 'polypeptide(L)'
;MKIYSGSYMITAYYQIDTRRLIGGREMNGYSIESLTGELVKIPALSHLAPEMLFGKIPFFSDVVPDMLQRISRKTLIRIFSGGDVVCRHGMFNEYFHIILSGTAAAFIPTEENPRYELYSLGPNDFFGEEILFSREPRENSIIARDRLLTLALAPDDIKMLMEGNENIRSLLDQNYISRKLRKDLRSVPVFSHLNDNLFEEVLALASLESCRKGETVFREKDFGDAFYLIRTGEVEIFRSRKKNDTLISILGEGEFFGEMALLTSELRNGTVVVSSDADLVKISRDDFLNLISRDSSVSRQLSSVVDERRRTSEEAMSNPHMPFINQRLIILNRMINRHLDILSQCAIETEKGSALLATLPGSRYPYVYPRDSACASRFLYQLTLTPIKAGNTAFRLLSEIARFILNCQRADGYWGQRYGIKGEDKGIYRQEDNVAHGVTILCRYLLAAHRQGKSIPDLDRYIDSISRGAAFARNNYYRNEIHLFFSTTSIHESAIEEGYSIWVNFAYLLMLRLIEKVCLVYHIGDRFPEDMSLKAGFEATLDKVFSIGDRYVRRLRPEGIADLRPDITLLSPFFFNTGMEDDWFRDNDIFRRSVEFLSDNLWDPDLGMLQRYLPFIEDPDTHIHAGNGPWIQYTAMLAQYYYHTGDLEKGDGIMNRIDSYQSREGHLCEHLTTPERFFEFKRLEWIPGHDYEKEFEDKILVPGLPYDHIVEELNHMKNAYAHIEEQITAGGPKKFISFATPLMWSHAEYAMALLMKAKKELERYSYTLG
;
A
#
# COMPACT_ATOMS: atom_id res chain seq x y z
N MET A 1 -7.95 14.15 54.03
CA MET A 1 -8.55 14.04 52.68
C MET A 1 -7.52 14.57 51.70
N LYS A 2 -6.69 13.70 51.11
CA LYS A 2 -5.64 14.12 50.17
C LYS A 2 -6.30 14.43 48.83
N ILE A 3 -6.04 15.60 48.27
CA ILE A 3 -6.45 15.99 46.92
C ILE A 3 -5.67 15.09 45.96
N TYR A 4 -6.31 14.10 45.36
CA TYR A 4 -5.72 13.26 44.31
C TYR A 4 -5.56 14.13 43.04
N SER A 5 -4.46 13.96 42.29
CA SER A 5 -4.30 14.67 41.00
C SER A 5 -5.39 14.23 40.02
N GLY A 6 -5.74 15.06 39.04
CA GLY A 6 -6.72 14.71 37.99
C GLY A 6 -6.33 13.43 37.24
N SER A 7 -5.04 13.26 36.93
CA SER A 7 -4.49 12.00 36.41
C SER A 7 -4.71 10.84 37.39
N TYR A 8 -4.37 11.01 38.67
CA TYR A 8 -4.65 9.99 39.70
C TYR A 8 -6.14 9.76 39.91
N MET A 9 -7.04 10.71 39.68
CA MET A 9 -8.49 10.46 39.80
C MET A 9 -8.99 9.59 38.66
N ILE A 10 -8.60 9.87 37.42
CA ILE A 10 -8.96 9.03 36.26
C ILE A 10 -8.32 7.64 36.40
N THR A 11 -7.04 7.56 36.77
CA THR A 11 -6.31 6.29 36.92
C THR A 11 -6.73 5.51 38.17
N ALA A 12 -6.99 6.16 39.31
CA ALA A 12 -7.48 5.49 40.52
C ALA A 12 -8.94 5.05 40.38
N TYR A 13 -9.80 5.82 39.69
CA TYR A 13 -11.16 5.35 39.37
C TYR A 13 -11.13 4.11 38.49
N TYR A 14 -10.15 4.02 37.61
CA TYR A 14 -9.98 2.86 36.76
C TYR A 14 -9.44 1.63 37.53
N GLN A 15 -8.54 1.84 38.50
CA GLN A 15 -8.02 0.78 39.37
C GLN A 15 -9.01 0.32 40.45
N ILE A 16 -9.96 1.18 40.85
CA ILE A 16 -11.08 0.79 41.71
C ILE A 16 -12.11 0.05 40.85
N ASP A 17 -12.18 -1.27 41.01
CA ASP A 17 -13.09 -2.24 40.36
C ASP A 17 -14.36 -1.62 39.73
N THR A 18 -14.21 -1.09 38.50
CA THR A 18 -15.24 -0.37 37.74
C THR A 18 -16.43 -1.24 37.38
N ARG A 19 -16.29 -2.57 37.52
CA ARG A 19 -17.39 -3.53 37.38
C ARG A 19 -18.52 -3.27 38.38
N ARG A 20 -18.24 -2.68 39.55
CA ARG A 20 -19.27 -2.42 40.58
C ARG A 20 -19.90 -1.03 40.54
N LEU A 21 -19.20 -0.02 40.02
CA LEU A 21 -19.64 1.39 40.14
C LEU A 21 -20.28 1.96 38.87
N ILE A 22 -19.89 1.51 37.68
CA ILE A 22 -20.43 1.98 36.38
C ILE A 22 -21.25 0.86 35.70
N GLY A 23 -21.97 0.06 36.49
CA GLY A 23 -22.89 -0.97 35.98
C GLY A 23 -22.26 -2.02 35.05
N GLY A 24 -20.96 -2.28 35.17
CA GLY A 24 -20.26 -3.29 34.34
C GLY A 24 -19.86 -2.84 32.93
N ARG A 25 -19.96 -1.54 32.58
CA ARG A 25 -19.54 -1.03 31.26
C ARG A 25 -18.07 -0.59 31.26
N GLU A 26 -17.33 -0.94 30.20
CA GLU A 26 -15.96 -0.48 30.00
C GLU A 26 -15.93 1.01 29.67
N MET A 27 -15.01 1.77 30.27
CA MET A 27 -14.82 3.21 30.03
C MET A 27 -14.21 3.54 28.67
N ASN A 28 -13.83 2.53 27.87
CA ASN A 28 -13.19 2.73 26.57
C ASN A 28 -14.17 3.43 25.62
N GLY A 29 -13.79 4.58 25.07
CA GLY A 29 -14.63 5.40 24.19
C GLY A 29 -15.52 6.43 24.90
N TYR A 30 -15.47 6.55 26.23
CA TYR A 30 -16.17 7.62 26.94
C TYR A 30 -15.51 8.98 26.66
N SER A 31 -16.31 10.03 26.46
CA SER A 31 -15.79 11.39 26.51
C SER A 31 -15.55 11.87 27.94
N ILE A 32 -14.71 12.88 28.13
CA ILE A 32 -14.49 13.49 29.45
C ILE A 32 -15.78 14.06 30.04
N GLU A 33 -16.63 14.67 29.22
CA GLU A 33 -17.96 15.15 29.64
C GLU A 33 -18.85 13.98 30.11
N SER A 34 -18.88 12.88 29.34
CA SER A 34 -19.66 11.68 29.70
C SER A 34 -19.19 11.05 31.00
N LEU A 35 -17.87 10.92 31.19
CA LEU A 35 -17.29 10.41 32.43
C LEU A 35 -17.64 11.32 33.60
N THR A 36 -17.51 12.63 33.44
CA THR A 36 -17.88 13.59 34.49
C THR A 36 -19.33 13.43 34.89
N GLY A 37 -20.25 13.28 33.93
CA GLY A 37 -21.66 13.04 34.17
C GLY A 37 -21.96 11.78 34.99
N GLU A 38 -21.14 10.73 34.86
CA GLU A 38 -21.23 9.55 35.72
C GLU A 38 -20.62 9.79 37.11
N LEU A 39 -19.49 10.49 37.19
CA LEU A 39 -18.78 10.75 38.45
C LEU A 39 -19.56 11.67 39.40
N VAL A 40 -20.25 12.69 38.88
CA VAL A 40 -21.03 13.62 39.73
C VAL A 40 -22.21 12.95 40.43
N LYS A 41 -22.62 11.75 39.99
CA LYS A 41 -23.65 10.93 40.68
C LYS A 41 -23.14 10.41 42.03
N ILE A 42 -21.83 10.43 42.25
CA ILE A 42 -21.21 10.01 43.50
C ILE A 42 -21.15 11.22 44.44
N PRO A 43 -21.77 11.18 45.65
CA PRO A 43 -21.90 12.36 46.51
C PRO A 43 -20.59 13.07 46.84
N ALA A 44 -19.47 12.34 46.91
CA ALA A 44 -18.14 12.91 47.17
C ALA A 44 -17.58 13.74 45.99
N LEU A 45 -18.12 13.59 44.79
CA LEU A 45 -17.64 14.18 43.53
C LEU A 45 -18.70 15.06 42.84
N SER A 46 -19.79 15.41 43.53
CA SER A 46 -20.90 16.18 42.95
C SER A 46 -20.54 17.59 42.47
N HIS A 47 -19.34 18.08 42.82
CA HIS A 47 -18.81 19.40 42.47
C HIS A 47 -17.86 19.38 41.25
N LEU A 48 -17.66 18.21 40.65
CA LEU A 48 -16.67 18.00 39.60
C LEU A 48 -17.20 18.52 38.25
N ALA A 49 -16.48 19.47 37.65
CA ALA A 49 -16.75 19.95 36.29
C ALA A 49 -15.79 19.30 35.27
N PRO A 50 -16.17 19.14 33.99
CA PRO A 50 -15.34 18.45 32.99
C PRO A 50 -13.93 19.04 32.84
N GLU A 51 -13.81 20.37 32.82
CA GLU A 51 -12.55 21.10 32.74
C GLU A 51 -11.61 20.80 33.93
N MET A 52 -12.16 20.44 35.11
CA MET A 52 -11.36 20.12 36.29
C MET A 52 -10.59 18.81 36.15
N LEU A 53 -11.04 17.89 35.28
CA LEU A 53 -10.33 16.63 35.00
C LEU A 53 -9.05 16.86 34.18
N PHE A 54 -8.99 17.94 33.41
CA PHE A 54 -7.80 18.31 32.63
C PHE A 54 -6.76 19.07 33.46
N GLY A 55 -7.18 19.91 34.40
CA GLY A 55 -6.34 20.92 35.07
C GLY A 55 -5.16 20.42 35.94
N LYS A 56 -4.90 19.11 35.98
CA LYS A 56 -3.72 18.51 36.63
C LYS A 56 -2.86 17.65 35.70
N ILE A 57 -3.22 17.60 34.41
CA ILE A 57 -2.41 17.00 33.36
C ILE A 57 -1.45 18.11 32.88
N PRO A 58 -0.12 17.89 32.90
CA PRO A 58 0.86 18.93 32.58
C PRO A 58 0.61 19.61 31.22
N PHE A 59 0.22 18.85 30.21
CA PHE A 59 -0.10 19.33 28.86
C PHE A 59 -1.19 20.42 28.83
N PHE A 60 -2.12 20.40 29.78
CA PHE A 60 -3.25 21.35 29.85
C PHE A 60 -3.09 22.39 30.97
N SER A 61 -1.93 22.44 31.63
CA SER A 61 -1.75 23.18 32.89
C SER A 61 -1.94 24.70 32.76
N ASP A 62 -1.74 25.25 31.57
CA ASP A 62 -1.83 26.66 31.22
C ASP A 62 -2.96 26.96 30.21
N VAL A 63 -3.86 25.98 29.98
CA VAL A 63 -5.01 26.13 29.10
C VAL A 63 -6.19 26.73 29.87
N VAL A 64 -6.85 27.73 29.29
CA VAL A 64 -8.00 28.38 29.92
C VAL A 64 -9.19 27.43 30.06
N PRO A 65 -9.96 27.48 31.18
CA PRO A 65 -11.08 26.58 31.44
C PRO A 65 -12.12 26.47 30.32
N ASP A 66 -12.46 27.58 29.66
CA ASP A 66 -13.45 27.62 28.57
C ASP A 66 -13.04 26.74 27.38
N MET A 67 -11.74 26.69 27.05
CA MET A 67 -11.23 25.81 25.99
C MET A 67 -11.29 24.33 26.40
N LEU A 68 -10.94 24.04 27.66
CA LEU A 68 -11.01 22.69 28.23
C LEU A 68 -12.46 22.17 28.23
N GLN A 69 -13.41 23.03 28.56
CA GLN A 69 -14.84 22.69 28.51
C GLN A 69 -15.28 22.36 27.09
N ARG A 70 -14.84 23.12 26.08
CA ARG A 70 -15.15 22.86 24.67
C ARG A 70 -14.64 21.50 24.18
N ILE A 71 -13.39 21.16 24.47
CA ILE A 71 -12.79 19.90 24.02
C ILE A 71 -13.27 18.69 24.85
N SER A 72 -13.80 18.90 26.06
CA SER A 72 -14.24 17.83 26.96
C SER A 72 -15.31 16.90 26.35
N ARG A 73 -16.13 17.44 25.44
CA ARG A 73 -17.20 16.70 24.77
C ARG A 73 -16.67 15.64 23.80
N LYS A 74 -15.56 15.94 23.15
CA LYS A 74 -14.96 15.14 22.07
C LYS A 74 -13.69 14.39 22.47
N THR A 75 -13.03 14.81 23.55
CA THR A 75 -11.85 14.12 24.07
C THR A 75 -12.27 12.76 24.63
N LEU A 76 -11.78 11.68 24.00
CA LEU A 76 -12.14 10.31 24.35
C LEU A 76 -11.10 9.66 25.26
N ILE A 77 -11.56 8.77 26.13
CA ILE A 77 -10.70 7.88 26.90
C ILE A 77 -10.47 6.62 26.08
N ARG A 78 -9.22 6.28 25.79
CA ARG A 78 -8.84 5.06 25.07
C ARG A 78 -7.97 4.17 25.93
N ILE A 79 -8.32 2.88 25.95
CA ILE A 79 -7.63 1.85 26.72
C ILE A 79 -7.12 0.78 25.76
N PHE A 80 -5.86 0.39 25.91
CA PHE A 80 -5.21 -0.65 25.13
C PHE A 80 -4.56 -1.68 26.06
N SER A 81 -4.49 -2.92 25.59
CA SER A 81 -3.77 -4.02 26.23
C SER A 81 -2.30 -4.05 25.78
N GLY A 82 -1.43 -4.69 26.56
CA GLY A 82 -0.04 -4.90 26.15
C GLY A 82 0.02 -5.72 24.86
N GLY A 83 0.78 -5.23 23.87
CA GLY A 83 0.87 -5.78 22.52
C GLY A 83 -0.05 -5.10 21.49
N ASP A 84 -1.03 -4.31 21.93
CA ASP A 84 -1.95 -3.63 21.01
C ASP A 84 -1.21 -2.56 20.20
N VAL A 85 -1.45 -2.56 18.89
CA VAL A 85 -0.99 -1.49 17.98
C VAL A 85 -1.96 -0.33 18.12
N VAL A 86 -1.56 0.70 18.85
CA VAL A 86 -2.36 1.91 19.09
C VAL A 86 -2.46 2.73 17.81
N CYS A 87 -1.34 2.84 17.09
CA CYS A 87 -1.27 3.47 15.79
C CYS A 87 -0.30 2.67 14.91
N ARG A 88 -0.53 2.60 13.59
CA ARG A 88 0.23 1.72 12.68
C ARG A 88 1.06 2.52 11.66
N HIS A 89 2.30 2.11 11.43
CA HIS A 89 3.15 2.64 10.37
C HIS A 89 2.42 2.57 9.02
N GLY A 90 2.47 3.64 8.23
CA GLY A 90 1.78 3.74 6.95
C GLY A 90 0.31 4.13 7.05
N MET A 91 -0.25 4.26 8.27
CA MET A 91 -1.60 4.76 8.51
C MET A 91 -1.57 6.22 8.96
N PHE A 92 -2.71 6.90 8.98
CA PHE A 92 -2.79 8.24 9.55
C PHE A 92 -3.26 8.14 10.97
N ASN A 93 -2.75 9.05 11.80
CA ASN A 93 -3.34 9.22 13.12
C ASN A 93 -4.76 9.74 12.91
N GLU A 94 -5.73 9.09 13.53
CA GLU A 94 -7.09 9.63 13.65
C GLU A 94 -7.18 10.60 14.83
N TYR A 95 -6.35 10.36 15.85
CA TYR A 95 -6.34 11.10 17.11
C TYR A 95 -4.92 11.44 17.54
N PHE A 96 -4.78 12.57 18.22
CA PHE A 96 -3.65 12.89 19.07
C PHE A 96 -3.86 12.27 20.45
N HIS A 97 -2.89 11.54 20.96
CA HIS A 97 -2.98 10.82 22.22
C HIS A 97 -2.07 11.41 23.29
N ILE A 98 -2.60 11.60 24.50
CA ILE A 98 -1.83 11.93 25.71
C ILE A 98 -1.89 10.73 26.66
N ILE A 99 -0.75 10.22 27.10
CA ILE A 99 -0.67 9.06 27.98
C ILE A 99 -0.93 9.47 29.41
N LEU A 100 -1.95 8.86 30.02
CA LEU A 100 -2.28 9.06 31.43
C LEU A 100 -1.61 8.00 32.32
N SER A 101 -1.54 6.75 31.86
CA SER A 101 -0.87 5.65 32.56
C SER A 101 -0.46 4.53 31.60
N GLY A 102 0.51 3.73 32.03
CA GLY A 102 1.10 2.68 31.21
C GLY A 102 2.25 3.20 30.34
N THR A 103 2.81 2.32 29.53
CA THR A 103 3.92 2.61 28.63
C THR A 103 3.65 2.10 27.22
N ALA A 104 4.16 2.84 26.24
CA ALA A 104 4.13 2.48 24.83
C ALA A 104 5.51 2.71 24.22
N ALA A 105 5.73 2.20 23.02
CA ALA A 105 6.94 2.50 22.27
C ALA A 105 6.63 2.67 20.78
N ALA A 106 7.41 3.52 20.13
CA ALA A 106 7.36 3.75 18.70
C ALA A 106 8.30 2.78 17.97
N PHE A 107 7.83 2.15 16.92
CA PHE A 107 8.58 1.16 16.14
C PHE A 107 8.62 1.51 14.66
N ILE A 108 9.77 1.34 14.00
CA ILE A 108 9.89 1.40 12.55
C ILE A 108 10.42 0.09 11.97
N PRO A 109 10.00 -0.26 10.75
CA PRO A 109 10.71 -1.26 9.98
C PRO A 109 12.04 -0.66 9.47
N THR A 110 13.13 -1.38 9.68
CA THR A 110 14.44 -1.13 9.04
C THR A 110 14.81 -2.35 8.20
N GLU A 111 15.79 -2.22 7.30
CA GLU A 111 16.25 -3.35 6.45
C GLU A 111 16.66 -4.58 7.28
N GLU A 112 17.19 -4.37 8.49
CA GLU A 112 17.73 -5.43 9.36
C GLU A 112 16.80 -5.81 10.51
N ASN A 113 15.94 -4.88 10.96
CA ASN A 113 15.01 -5.10 12.07
C ASN A 113 13.61 -4.56 11.73
N PRO A 114 12.61 -5.43 11.49
CA PRO A 114 11.25 -5.02 11.14
C PRO A 114 10.48 -4.37 12.30
N ARG A 115 10.99 -4.44 13.54
CA ARG A 115 10.43 -3.79 14.73
C ARG A 115 11.53 -3.08 15.50
N TYR A 116 12.25 -2.19 14.82
CA TYR A 116 13.22 -1.35 15.46
C TYR A 116 12.53 -0.33 16.36
N GLU A 117 12.86 -0.30 17.65
CA GLU A 117 12.30 0.67 18.58
C GLU A 117 12.98 2.04 18.42
N LEU A 118 12.21 3.09 18.16
CA LEU A 118 12.72 4.46 18.02
C LEU A 118 12.80 5.23 19.35
N TYR A 119 11.76 5.11 20.16
CA TYR A 119 11.65 5.78 21.46
C TYR A 119 10.53 5.15 22.29
N SER A 120 10.68 5.25 23.60
CA SER A 120 9.69 4.86 24.60
C SER A 120 8.84 6.06 25.00
N LEU A 121 7.57 5.81 25.32
CA LEU A 121 6.60 6.80 25.79
C LEU A 121 6.00 6.32 27.11
N GLY A 122 5.89 7.24 28.06
CA GLY A 122 5.33 6.99 29.39
C GLY A 122 4.29 8.03 29.80
N PRO A 123 3.89 8.02 31.08
CA PRO A 123 2.90 8.97 31.59
C PRO A 123 3.29 10.43 31.36
N ASN A 124 2.33 11.22 30.89
CA ASN A 124 2.42 12.62 30.46
C ASN A 124 3.07 12.85 29.08
N ASP A 125 3.65 11.84 28.45
CA ASP A 125 4.05 11.94 27.05
C ASP A 125 2.81 11.93 26.15
N PHE A 126 2.98 12.41 24.93
CA PHE A 126 1.94 12.39 23.91
C PHE A 126 2.48 11.87 22.57
N PHE A 127 1.60 11.48 21.67
CA PHE A 127 1.95 11.11 20.30
C PHE A 127 0.79 11.39 19.35
N GLY A 128 1.08 11.42 18.06
CA GLY A 128 0.09 11.63 17.02
C GLY A 128 0.04 13.07 16.49
N GLU A 129 0.93 13.95 16.96
CA GLU A 129 1.04 15.35 16.53
C GLU A 129 1.32 15.50 15.04
N GLU A 130 1.85 14.46 14.36
CA GLU A 130 2.10 14.49 12.93
C GLU A 130 0.82 14.77 12.11
N ILE A 131 -0.36 14.47 12.68
CA ILE A 131 -1.68 14.77 12.08
C ILE A 131 -1.89 16.26 11.79
N LEU A 132 -1.14 17.14 12.48
CA LEU A 132 -1.24 18.59 12.38
C LEU A 132 -0.29 19.16 11.33
N PHE A 133 0.87 18.53 11.17
CA PHE A 133 2.01 19.07 10.43
C PHE A 133 2.27 18.35 9.11
N SER A 134 1.85 17.09 8.98
CA SER A 134 2.15 16.23 7.84
C SER A 134 0.90 15.89 7.03
N ARG A 135 1.08 15.82 5.72
CA ARG A 135 0.14 15.19 4.78
C ARG A 135 0.54 13.77 4.42
N GLU A 136 1.70 13.30 4.88
CA GLU A 136 2.19 11.93 4.68
C GLU A 136 1.78 11.01 5.83
N PRO A 137 1.63 9.69 5.58
CA PRO A 137 1.33 8.70 6.61
C PRO A 137 2.35 8.68 7.73
N ARG A 138 1.89 8.25 8.90
CA ARG A 138 2.76 8.15 10.06
C ARG A 138 3.84 7.12 9.78
N GLU A 139 5.05 7.47 10.18
CA GLU A 139 6.23 6.76 9.69
C GLU A 139 6.71 5.71 10.69
N ASN A 140 5.98 5.49 11.79
CA ASN A 140 6.25 4.50 12.84
C ASN A 140 4.95 3.86 13.34
N SER A 141 5.00 2.74 14.07
CA SER A 141 3.87 2.13 14.78
C SER A 141 3.99 2.41 16.28
N ILE A 142 2.92 2.84 16.98
CA ILE A 142 2.91 2.88 18.44
C ILE A 142 2.31 1.58 18.94
N ILE A 143 3.07 0.84 19.76
CA ILE A 143 2.60 -0.41 20.37
C ILE A 143 2.61 -0.23 21.89
N ALA A 144 1.48 -0.54 22.53
CA ALA A 144 1.38 -0.57 23.98
C ALA A 144 2.24 -1.71 24.54
N ARG A 145 3.08 -1.44 25.54
CA ARG A 145 3.90 -2.48 26.19
C ARG A 145 3.14 -3.17 27.32
N ASP A 146 2.37 -2.37 28.03
CA ASP A 146 1.50 -2.77 29.12
C ASP A 146 0.10 -2.19 28.88
N ARG A 147 -0.76 -2.24 29.90
CA ARG A 147 -2.09 -1.66 29.78
C ARG A 147 -1.99 -0.14 29.71
N LEU A 148 -2.25 0.40 28.52
CA LEU A 148 -2.10 1.81 28.21
C LEU A 148 -3.44 2.55 28.31
N LEU A 149 -3.46 3.67 29.03
CA LEU A 149 -4.60 4.58 29.13
C LEU A 149 -4.23 5.93 28.54
N THR A 150 -5.02 6.42 27.58
CA THR A 150 -4.77 7.69 26.89
C THR A 150 -6.01 8.57 26.81
N LEU A 151 -5.79 9.88 26.68
CA LEU A 151 -6.77 10.82 26.13
C LEU A 151 -6.54 10.96 24.64
N ALA A 152 -7.57 10.73 23.84
CA ALA A 152 -7.57 10.85 22.39
C ALA A 152 -8.33 12.10 21.97
N LEU A 153 -7.65 13.03 21.31
CA LEU A 153 -8.18 14.33 20.85
C LEU A 153 -8.20 14.38 19.33
N ALA A 154 -9.26 14.96 18.77
CA ALA A 154 -9.38 15.13 17.32
C ALA A 154 -8.43 16.25 16.81
N PRO A 155 -7.98 16.20 15.55
CA PRO A 155 -7.07 17.20 14.99
C PRO A 155 -7.58 18.64 15.11
N ASP A 156 -8.88 18.88 14.92
CA ASP A 156 -9.45 20.23 15.02
C ASP A 156 -9.42 20.77 16.45
N ASP A 157 -9.59 19.89 17.45
CA ASP A 157 -9.50 20.28 18.86
C ASP A 157 -8.06 20.67 19.21
N ILE A 158 -7.06 19.95 18.71
CA ILE A 158 -5.65 20.29 18.93
C ILE A 158 -5.25 21.57 18.18
N LYS A 159 -5.71 21.78 16.95
CA LYS A 159 -5.48 23.04 16.23
C LYS A 159 -6.04 24.23 17.01
N MET A 160 -7.25 24.11 17.55
CA MET A 160 -7.84 25.13 18.42
C MET A 160 -6.96 25.39 19.66
N LEU A 161 -6.40 24.34 20.28
CA LEU A 161 -5.47 24.50 21.40
C LEU A 161 -4.17 25.23 20.98
N MET A 162 -3.61 24.93 19.81
CA MET A 162 -2.41 25.60 19.28
C MET A 162 -2.65 27.07 18.90
N GLU A 163 -3.84 27.40 18.41
CA GLU A 163 -4.23 28.78 18.11
C GLU A 163 -4.46 29.60 19.38
N GLY A 164 -4.95 28.96 20.45
CA GLY A 164 -5.24 29.60 21.73
C GLY A 164 -4.10 29.61 22.74
N ASN A 165 -3.03 28.83 22.54
CA ASN A 165 -1.93 28.69 23.49
C ASN A 165 -0.57 28.47 22.80
N GLU A 166 0.32 29.47 22.91
CA GLU A 166 1.68 29.45 22.33
C GLU A 166 2.61 28.39 22.95
N ASN A 167 2.45 28.05 24.22
CA ASN A 167 3.27 27.00 24.85
C ASN A 167 2.92 25.63 24.28
N ILE A 168 1.64 25.35 24.04
CA ILE A 168 1.21 24.10 23.37
C ILE A 168 1.74 24.08 21.93
N ARG A 169 1.63 25.18 21.19
CA ARG A 169 2.20 25.28 19.83
C ARG A 169 3.69 24.96 19.84
N SER A 170 4.46 25.65 20.69
CA SER A 170 5.90 25.46 20.78
C SER A 170 6.27 24.03 21.19
N LEU A 171 5.55 23.45 22.16
CA LEU A 171 5.75 22.07 22.61
C LEU A 171 5.51 21.05 21.49
N LEU A 172 4.43 21.22 20.71
CA LEU A 172 4.09 20.33 19.60
C LEU A 172 5.07 20.50 18.43
N ASP A 173 5.44 21.74 18.08
CA ASP A 173 6.42 22.03 17.03
C ASP A 173 7.78 21.40 17.36
N GLN A 174 8.27 21.59 18.59
CA GLN A 174 9.56 21.03 19.03
C GLN A 174 9.55 19.50 19.04
N ASN A 175 8.48 18.88 19.54
CA ASN A 175 8.38 17.42 19.55
C ASN A 175 8.26 16.85 18.14
N TYR A 176 7.47 17.47 17.27
CA TYR A 176 7.35 17.06 15.87
C TYR A 176 8.69 17.14 15.16
N ILE A 177 9.40 18.28 15.28
CA ILE A 177 10.73 18.47 14.68
C ILE A 177 11.71 17.44 15.25
N SER A 178 11.77 17.27 16.57
CA SER A 178 12.69 16.33 17.23
C SER A 178 12.43 14.88 16.81
N ARG A 179 11.17 14.45 16.74
CA ARG A 179 10.80 13.08 16.32
C ARG A 179 11.02 12.85 14.83
N LYS A 180 10.73 13.84 13.99
CA LYS A 180 11.01 13.79 12.57
C LYS A 180 12.52 13.70 12.32
N LEU A 181 13.30 14.57 12.97
CA LEU A 181 14.76 14.54 12.91
C LEU A 181 15.35 13.22 13.45
N ARG A 182 14.81 12.68 14.55
CA ARG A 182 15.15 11.35 15.09
C ARG A 182 14.95 10.29 14.03
N LYS A 183 13.80 10.25 13.36
CA LYS A 183 13.54 9.26 12.33
C LYS A 183 14.44 9.49 11.10
N ASP A 184 14.56 10.72 10.61
CA ASP A 184 15.41 11.06 9.47
C ASP A 184 16.83 10.56 9.71
N LEU A 185 17.43 10.88 10.86
CA LEU A 185 18.75 10.42 11.26
C LEU A 185 18.80 8.89 11.44
N ARG A 186 17.84 8.28 12.14
CA ARG A 186 17.84 6.81 12.37
C ARG A 186 17.64 6.00 11.09
N SER A 187 17.02 6.59 10.07
CA SER A 187 16.86 5.99 8.74
C SER A 187 18.16 5.96 7.94
N VAL A 188 19.14 6.79 8.31
CA VAL A 188 20.45 6.78 7.66
C VAL A 188 21.20 5.53 8.12
N PRO A 189 21.71 4.68 7.20
CA PRO A 189 22.36 3.43 7.55
C PRO A 189 23.48 3.58 8.59
N VAL A 190 24.22 4.69 8.56
CA VAL A 190 25.31 4.99 9.51
C VAL A 190 24.85 5.18 10.95
N PHE A 191 23.61 5.62 11.16
CA PHE A 191 23.07 5.92 12.50
C PHE A 191 22.03 4.90 12.98
N SER A 192 21.62 3.96 12.13
CA SER A 192 20.57 2.97 12.47
C SER A 192 20.99 1.99 13.57
N HIS A 193 22.29 1.75 13.74
CA HIS A 193 22.84 0.81 14.72
C HIS A 193 23.40 1.47 15.97
N LEU A 194 23.35 2.79 16.05
CA LEU A 194 23.74 3.51 17.25
C LEU A 194 22.86 3.08 18.42
N ASN A 195 23.49 2.85 19.58
CA ASN A 195 22.74 2.73 20.81
C ASN A 195 22.04 4.06 21.14
N ASP A 196 20.94 3.99 21.90
CA ASP A 196 20.09 5.14 22.15
C ASP A 196 20.83 6.33 22.77
N ASN A 197 21.71 6.08 23.75
CA ASN A 197 22.48 7.15 24.40
C ASN A 197 23.35 7.92 23.40
N LEU A 198 24.09 7.21 22.56
CA LEU A 198 24.97 7.83 21.57
C LEU A 198 24.15 8.55 20.50
N PHE A 199 22.98 8.03 20.14
CA PHE A 199 22.09 8.66 19.18
C PHE A 199 21.40 9.94 19.71
N GLU A 200 21.04 9.99 21.01
CA GLU A 200 20.58 11.25 21.62
C GLU A 200 21.65 12.33 21.54
N GLU A 201 22.93 11.96 21.68
CA GLU A 201 24.04 12.90 21.48
C GLU A 201 24.09 13.37 20.01
N VAL A 202 23.93 12.48 19.02
CA VAL A 202 23.84 12.89 17.60
C VAL A 202 22.72 13.89 17.39
N LEU A 203 21.52 13.61 17.93
CA LEU A 203 20.36 14.49 17.83
C LEU A 203 20.61 15.87 18.42
N ALA A 204 21.32 15.94 19.56
CA ALA A 204 21.64 17.19 20.22
C ALA A 204 22.69 18.03 19.46
N LEU A 205 23.55 17.37 18.67
CA LEU A 205 24.62 18.01 17.88
C LEU A 205 24.15 18.38 16.45
N ALA A 206 23.01 17.86 16.01
CA ALA A 206 22.43 18.15 14.72
C ALA A 206 21.91 19.59 14.64
N SER A 207 22.23 20.30 13.56
CA SER A 207 21.75 21.65 13.26
C SER A 207 21.07 21.68 11.89
N LEU A 208 20.14 22.61 11.67
CA LEU A 208 19.45 22.77 10.38
C LEU A 208 20.08 23.91 9.58
N GLU A 209 20.37 23.66 8.30
CA GLU A 209 20.92 24.64 7.35
C GLU A 209 20.05 24.65 6.08
N SER A 210 19.42 25.79 5.79
CA SER A 210 18.61 25.96 4.57
C SER A 210 19.44 26.61 3.47
N CYS A 211 19.44 26.00 2.28
CA CYS A 211 20.18 26.47 1.11
C CYS A 211 19.23 26.67 -0.08
N ARG A 212 19.47 27.72 -0.86
CA ARG A 212 18.67 28.01 -2.07
C ARG A 212 19.22 27.31 -3.29
N LYS A 213 18.37 27.06 -4.28
CA LYS A 213 18.78 26.58 -5.60
C LYS A 213 19.93 27.40 -6.17
N GLY A 214 20.98 26.70 -6.61
CA GLY A 214 22.20 27.25 -7.18
C GLY A 214 23.31 27.56 -6.16
N GLU A 215 23.01 27.51 -4.86
CA GLU A 215 24.04 27.69 -3.84
C GLU A 215 25.01 26.51 -3.80
N THR A 216 26.29 26.80 -3.58
CA THR A 216 27.34 25.78 -3.44
C THR A 216 27.56 25.51 -1.96
N VAL A 217 27.33 24.28 -1.50
CA VAL A 217 27.52 23.90 -0.09
C VAL A 217 29.02 23.85 0.24
N PHE A 218 29.80 23.19 -0.61
CA PHE A 218 31.27 23.23 -0.59
C PHE A 218 31.84 22.89 -1.97
N ARG A 219 33.11 23.23 -2.19
CA ARG A 219 33.83 22.95 -3.44
C ARG A 219 34.76 21.77 -3.30
N GLU A 220 35.05 21.13 -4.42
CA GLU A 220 36.14 20.18 -4.52
C GLU A 220 37.43 20.82 -3.99
N LYS A 221 38.20 20.07 -3.20
CA LYS A 221 39.45 20.45 -2.53
C LYS A 221 39.29 21.37 -1.31
N ASP A 222 38.09 21.73 -0.90
CA ASP A 222 37.87 22.35 0.41
C ASP A 222 38.21 21.37 1.54
N PHE A 223 38.48 21.87 2.74
CA PHE A 223 38.60 21.02 3.92
C PHE A 223 37.22 20.47 4.32
N GLY A 224 37.16 19.19 4.70
CA GLY A 224 35.92 18.58 5.19
C GLY A 224 35.58 19.06 6.60
N ASP A 225 34.58 19.94 6.74
CA ASP A 225 34.18 20.60 7.98
C ASP A 225 32.90 20.05 8.63
N ALA A 226 32.06 19.35 7.86
CA ALA A 226 30.80 18.80 8.34
C ALA A 226 30.26 17.64 7.48
N PHE A 227 29.35 16.88 8.09
CA PHE A 227 28.46 15.89 7.49
C PHE A 227 27.08 16.52 7.26
N TYR A 228 26.42 16.16 6.16
CA TYR A 228 25.11 16.69 5.78
C TYR A 228 24.13 15.58 5.43
N LEU A 229 22.91 15.63 5.96
CA LEU A 229 21.77 14.82 5.54
C LEU A 229 20.73 15.73 4.87
N ILE A 230 20.23 15.35 3.71
CA ILE A 230 19.23 16.12 2.97
C ILE A 230 17.85 15.79 3.55
N ARG A 231 17.23 16.76 4.21
CA ARG A 231 15.87 16.62 4.75
C ARG A 231 14.81 16.96 3.70
N THR A 232 15.06 17.96 2.87
CA THR A 232 14.24 18.33 1.72
C THR A 232 15.13 18.86 0.60
N GLY A 233 14.64 18.85 -0.63
CA GLY A 233 15.38 19.34 -1.80
C GLY A 233 16.31 18.30 -2.42
N GLU A 234 17.22 18.78 -3.27
CA GLU A 234 18.13 17.96 -4.06
C GLU A 234 19.44 18.71 -4.29
N VAL A 235 20.55 17.96 -4.35
CA VAL A 235 21.88 18.48 -4.65
C VAL A 235 22.55 17.66 -5.76
N GLU A 236 23.38 18.32 -6.54
CA GLU A 236 24.22 17.76 -7.59
C GLU A 236 25.68 17.78 -7.15
N ILE A 237 26.38 16.67 -7.36
CA ILE A 237 27.81 16.53 -7.05
C ILE A 237 28.61 16.50 -8.33
N PHE A 238 29.53 17.44 -8.47
CA PHE A 238 30.43 17.58 -9.62
C PHE A 238 31.86 17.23 -9.24
N ARG A 239 32.59 16.62 -10.17
CA ARG A 239 34.03 16.38 -10.03
C ARG A 239 34.76 16.87 -11.27
N SER A 240 35.86 17.59 -11.07
CA SER A 240 36.59 18.17 -12.18
C SER A 240 37.57 17.16 -12.80
N ARG A 241 37.48 16.95 -14.13
CA ARG A 241 38.46 16.14 -14.88
C ARG A 241 38.88 16.89 -16.14
N LYS A 242 40.19 17.09 -16.33
CA LYS A 242 40.78 17.70 -17.53
C LYS A 242 40.09 19.02 -17.99
N LYS A 243 39.72 19.88 -17.01
CA LYS A 243 39.07 21.21 -17.16
C LYS A 243 37.54 21.24 -17.39
N ASN A 244 36.85 20.09 -17.37
CA ASN A 244 35.39 20.05 -17.36
C ASN A 244 34.88 19.43 -16.05
N ASP A 245 33.82 20.02 -15.51
CA ASP A 245 33.12 19.48 -14.36
C ASP A 245 32.14 18.41 -14.85
N THR A 246 32.27 17.20 -14.30
CA THR A 246 31.43 16.06 -14.62
C THR A 246 30.48 15.82 -13.46
N LEU A 247 29.18 15.73 -13.74
CA LEU A 247 28.18 15.31 -12.76
C LEU A 247 28.44 13.84 -12.40
N ILE A 248 28.68 13.56 -11.12
CA ILE A 248 28.97 12.20 -10.62
C ILE A 248 27.85 11.63 -9.77
N SER A 249 27.00 12.47 -9.19
CA SER A 249 25.84 12.04 -8.39
C SER A 249 24.80 13.13 -8.34
N ILE A 250 23.53 12.73 -8.23
CA ILE A 250 22.41 13.56 -7.81
C ILE A 250 21.90 12.91 -6.53
N LEU A 251 21.69 13.69 -5.47
CA LEU A 251 21.23 13.20 -4.17
C LEU A 251 20.00 13.99 -3.73
N GLY A 252 18.97 13.31 -3.24
CA GLY A 252 17.72 13.90 -2.75
C GLY A 252 17.46 13.65 -1.27
N GLU A 253 16.24 13.95 -0.84
CA GLU A 253 15.74 13.73 0.53
C GLU A 253 16.07 12.32 1.07
N GLY A 254 16.53 12.24 2.31
CA GLY A 254 16.95 11.02 3.00
C GLY A 254 18.39 10.58 2.69
N GLU A 255 19.01 11.15 1.65
CA GLU A 255 20.42 10.88 1.31
C GLU A 255 21.35 11.89 1.99
N PHE A 256 22.61 11.51 2.16
CA PHE A 256 23.60 12.31 2.87
C PHE A 256 24.86 12.53 2.04
N PHE A 257 25.70 13.49 2.42
CA PHE A 257 26.97 13.76 1.78
C PHE A 257 27.98 14.41 2.74
N GLY A 258 29.23 14.46 2.28
CA GLY A 258 30.34 15.07 3.00
C GLY A 258 31.09 14.12 3.94
N GLU A 259 30.63 12.89 4.11
CA GLU A 259 31.24 11.85 4.93
C GLU A 259 32.68 11.49 4.50
N MET A 260 32.96 11.52 3.19
CA MET A 260 34.24 11.04 2.65
C MET A 260 35.44 11.81 3.22
N ALA A 261 35.40 13.15 3.19
CA ALA A 261 36.48 14.01 3.69
C ALA A 261 36.65 13.98 5.21
N LEU A 262 35.61 13.55 5.93
CA LEU A 262 35.69 13.35 7.38
C LEU A 262 36.45 12.05 7.69
N LEU A 263 36.17 10.99 6.94
CA LEU A 263 36.68 9.64 7.19
C LEU A 263 38.08 9.38 6.64
N THR A 264 38.36 9.83 5.42
CA THR A 264 39.67 9.61 4.79
C THR A 264 40.70 10.64 5.23
N SER A 265 40.25 11.70 5.92
CA SER A 265 41.05 12.91 6.18
C SER A 265 41.63 13.55 4.91
N GLU A 266 41.06 13.24 3.75
CA GLU A 266 41.35 13.90 2.48
C GLU A 266 40.49 15.17 2.33
N LEU A 267 40.83 16.01 1.35
CA LEU A 267 40.00 17.15 0.97
C LEU A 267 38.68 16.69 0.34
N ARG A 268 37.68 17.58 0.26
CA ARG A 268 36.42 17.33 -0.46
C ARG A 268 36.72 16.82 -1.88
N ASN A 269 36.12 15.72 -2.28
CA ASN A 269 36.41 15.04 -3.54
C ASN A 269 35.46 15.40 -4.70
N GLY A 270 34.53 16.32 -4.44
CA GLY A 270 33.62 16.92 -5.41
C GLY A 270 33.05 18.23 -4.89
N THR A 271 32.47 19.02 -5.79
CA THR A 271 31.71 20.24 -5.52
C THR A 271 30.23 19.88 -5.40
N VAL A 272 29.57 20.32 -4.33
CA VAL A 272 28.13 20.07 -4.12
C VAL A 272 27.36 21.36 -4.36
N VAL A 273 26.42 21.32 -5.29
CA VAL A 273 25.56 22.45 -5.69
C VAL A 273 24.11 22.08 -5.48
N VAL A 274 23.33 22.97 -4.89
CA VAL A 274 21.91 22.77 -4.62
C VAL A 274 21.11 22.88 -5.92
N SER A 275 20.41 21.83 -6.35
CA SER A 275 19.63 21.81 -7.61
C SER A 275 18.18 22.25 -7.41
N SER A 276 17.66 22.14 -6.18
CA SER A 276 16.38 22.69 -5.71
C SER A 276 16.50 23.14 -4.25
N ASP A 277 15.73 24.15 -3.82
CA ASP A 277 15.77 24.65 -2.43
C ASP A 277 15.75 23.49 -1.43
N ALA A 278 16.73 23.48 -0.52
CA ALA A 278 17.03 22.32 0.31
C ALA A 278 17.19 22.70 1.78
N ASP A 279 16.61 21.90 2.66
CA ASP A 279 16.94 21.90 4.09
C ASP A 279 17.88 20.74 4.39
N LEU A 280 19.00 21.05 5.03
CA LEU A 280 20.04 20.09 5.41
C LEU A 280 20.12 19.96 6.92
N VAL A 281 20.36 18.73 7.39
CA VAL A 281 20.80 18.46 8.76
C VAL A 281 22.32 18.39 8.74
N LYS A 282 22.98 19.24 9.52
CA LYS A 282 24.43 19.37 9.61
C LYS A 282 24.96 18.90 10.96
N ILE A 283 25.99 18.07 10.91
CA ILE A 283 26.78 17.64 12.07
C ILE A 283 28.23 18.07 11.82
N SER A 284 28.84 18.79 12.77
CA SER A 284 30.21 19.30 12.63
C SER A 284 31.24 18.17 12.55
N ARG A 285 32.42 18.41 11.96
CA ARG A 285 33.51 17.44 11.87
C ARG A 285 33.88 16.87 13.24
N ASP A 286 34.09 17.74 14.23
CA ASP A 286 34.58 17.32 15.55
C ASP A 286 33.55 16.45 16.27
N ASP A 287 32.27 16.84 16.17
CA ASP A 287 31.14 16.07 16.69
C ASP A 287 31.04 14.71 16.00
N PHE A 288 31.08 14.70 14.67
CA PHE A 288 30.98 13.49 13.86
C PHE A 288 32.14 12.50 14.13
N LEU A 289 33.38 13.00 14.23
CA LEU A 289 34.55 12.16 14.53
C LEU A 289 34.52 11.62 15.96
N ASN A 290 34.07 12.41 16.93
CA ASN A 290 33.88 11.95 18.30
C ASN A 290 32.87 10.80 18.36
N LEU A 291 31.75 10.94 17.65
CA LEU A 291 30.72 9.90 17.53
C LEU A 291 31.28 8.61 16.93
N ILE A 292 32.01 8.70 15.81
CA ILE A 292 32.62 7.52 15.15
C ILE A 292 33.63 6.83 16.07
N SER A 293 34.43 7.57 16.82
CA SER A 293 35.47 7.01 17.68
C SER A 293 34.92 6.13 18.82
N ARG A 294 33.65 6.34 19.19
CA ARG A 294 32.97 5.68 20.30
C ARG A 294 32.18 4.44 19.88
N ASP A 295 31.96 4.25 18.58
CA ASP A 295 31.25 3.09 18.06
C ASP A 295 31.87 2.57 16.75
N SER A 296 32.55 1.43 16.85
CA SER A 296 33.20 0.76 15.71
C SER A 296 32.23 0.23 14.64
N SER A 297 30.93 0.12 14.93
CA SER A 297 29.92 -0.25 13.93
C SER A 297 29.72 0.85 12.89
N VAL A 298 29.63 2.11 13.34
CA VAL A 298 29.50 3.31 12.53
C VAL A 298 30.66 3.41 11.54
N SER A 299 31.89 3.22 12.04
CA SER A 299 33.10 3.25 11.20
C SER A 299 33.06 2.19 10.10
N ARG A 300 32.63 0.95 10.40
CA ARG A 300 32.54 -0.13 9.40
C ARG A 300 31.51 0.16 8.32
N GLN A 301 30.31 0.63 8.69
CA GLN A 301 29.26 0.96 7.72
C GLN A 301 29.63 2.13 6.84
N LEU A 302 30.28 3.15 7.41
CA LEU A 302 30.81 4.27 6.65
C LEU A 302 31.89 3.85 5.66
N SER A 303 32.78 2.91 6.02
CA SER A 303 33.76 2.37 5.07
C SER A 303 33.09 1.75 3.86
N SER A 304 32.03 0.95 4.04
CA SER A 304 31.29 0.39 2.90
C SER A 304 30.64 1.46 2.02
N VAL A 305 30.10 2.52 2.62
CA VAL A 305 29.51 3.65 1.88
C VAL A 305 30.57 4.41 1.09
N VAL A 306 31.75 4.64 1.67
CA VAL A 306 32.88 5.31 1.00
C VAL A 306 33.35 4.49 -0.21
N ASP A 307 33.47 3.17 -0.07
CA ASP A 307 33.87 2.28 -1.16
C ASP A 307 32.83 2.24 -2.28
N GLU A 308 31.54 2.16 -1.93
CA GLU A 308 30.43 2.23 -2.89
C GLU A 308 30.45 3.57 -3.65
N ARG A 309 30.54 4.70 -2.95
CA ARG A 309 30.58 6.03 -3.58
C ARG A 309 31.78 6.23 -4.47
N ARG A 310 32.96 5.70 -4.11
CA ARG A 310 34.14 5.75 -4.97
C ARG A 310 33.88 5.00 -6.28
N ARG A 311 33.30 3.80 -6.22
CA ARG A 311 32.92 3.01 -7.39
C ARG A 311 31.90 3.74 -8.26
N THR A 312 30.80 4.21 -7.67
CA THR A 312 29.73 4.92 -8.39
C THR A 312 30.24 6.20 -9.05
N SER A 313 31.14 6.92 -8.37
CA SER A 313 31.79 8.11 -8.94
C SER A 313 32.66 7.76 -10.14
N GLU A 314 33.44 6.67 -10.08
CA GLU A 314 34.26 6.20 -11.20
C GLU A 314 33.41 5.74 -12.39
N GLU A 315 32.31 5.02 -12.12
CA GLU A 315 31.35 4.61 -13.14
C GLU A 315 30.68 5.82 -13.81
N ALA A 316 30.23 6.82 -13.03
CA ALA A 316 29.66 8.05 -13.56
C ALA A 316 30.67 8.88 -14.36
N MET A 317 31.95 8.86 -13.96
CA MET A 317 33.04 9.46 -14.75
C MET A 317 33.28 8.74 -16.08
N SER A 318 32.88 7.48 -16.21
CA SER A 318 32.94 6.70 -17.45
C SER A 318 31.66 6.81 -18.29
N ASN A 319 30.50 6.94 -17.63
CA ASN A 319 29.19 7.06 -18.25
C ASN A 319 28.40 8.22 -17.62
N PRO A 320 28.34 9.40 -18.28
CA PRO A 320 27.65 10.59 -17.79
C PRO A 320 26.14 10.42 -17.53
N HIS A 321 25.52 9.33 -18.01
CA HIS A 321 24.10 9.05 -17.76
C HIS A 321 23.84 8.35 -16.42
N MET A 322 24.85 7.74 -15.78
CA MET A 322 24.66 6.99 -14.53
C MET A 322 24.09 7.80 -13.37
N PRO A 323 24.45 9.09 -13.15
CA PRO A 323 23.82 9.89 -12.10
C PRO A 323 22.30 9.98 -12.26
N PHE A 324 21.82 10.16 -13.50
CA PHE A 324 20.39 10.24 -13.80
C PHE A 324 19.70 8.88 -13.63
N ILE A 325 20.35 7.80 -14.06
CA ILE A 325 19.84 6.43 -13.87
C ILE A 325 19.69 6.13 -12.38
N ASN A 326 20.73 6.36 -11.58
CA ASN A 326 20.74 6.09 -10.15
C ASN A 326 19.67 6.90 -9.43
N GLN A 327 19.56 8.20 -9.72
CA GLN A 327 18.53 9.05 -9.14
C GLN A 327 17.12 8.55 -9.50
N ARG A 328 16.92 8.10 -10.74
CA ARG A 328 15.63 7.54 -11.17
C ARG A 328 15.30 6.25 -10.43
N LEU A 329 16.28 5.38 -10.23
CA LEU A 329 16.11 4.13 -9.46
C LEU A 329 15.79 4.39 -7.98
N ILE A 330 16.41 5.40 -7.37
CA ILE A 330 16.15 5.80 -5.98
C ILE A 330 14.73 6.35 -5.83
N ILE A 331 14.31 7.26 -6.71
CA ILE A 331 12.95 7.82 -6.73
C ILE A 331 11.94 6.68 -6.91
N LEU A 332 12.18 5.81 -7.90
CA LEU A 332 11.32 4.65 -8.14
C LEU A 332 11.23 3.75 -6.91
N ASN A 333 12.35 3.39 -6.28
CA ASN A 333 12.37 2.57 -5.07
C ASN A 333 11.52 3.20 -3.95
N ARG A 334 11.61 4.52 -3.75
CA ARG A 334 10.79 5.25 -2.76
C ARG A 334 9.30 5.15 -3.07
N MET A 335 8.92 5.45 -4.31
CA MET A 335 7.51 5.38 -4.73
C MET A 335 6.97 3.95 -4.59
N ILE A 336 7.74 2.95 -5.04
CA ILE A 336 7.38 1.54 -4.94
C ILE A 336 7.22 1.07 -3.49
N ASN A 337 8.13 1.48 -2.60
CA ASN A 337 8.04 1.13 -1.19
C ASN A 337 6.74 1.61 -0.54
N ARG A 338 6.24 2.81 -0.88
CA ARG A 338 4.94 3.30 -0.41
C ARG A 338 3.81 2.30 -0.71
N HIS A 339 3.77 1.76 -1.93
CA HIS A 339 2.74 0.79 -2.31
C HIS A 339 2.99 -0.60 -1.71
N LEU A 340 4.25 -1.04 -1.58
CA LEU A 340 4.60 -2.29 -0.91
C LEU A 340 4.26 -2.28 0.58
N ASP A 341 4.37 -1.14 1.25
CA ASP A 341 3.99 -0.98 2.65
C ASP A 341 2.49 -1.21 2.81
N ILE A 342 1.67 -0.73 1.87
CA ILE A 342 0.21 -0.96 1.88
C ILE A 342 -0.09 -2.44 1.62
N LEU A 343 0.56 -3.07 0.64
CA LEU A 343 0.46 -4.52 0.41
C LEU A 343 0.86 -5.32 1.68
N SER A 344 1.92 -4.89 2.36
CA SER A 344 2.40 -5.52 3.60
C SER A 344 1.41 -5.34 4.75
N GLN A 345 0.73 -4.19 4.84
CA GLN A 345 -0.31 -3.95 5.84
C GLN A 345 -1.57 -4.78 5.59
N CYS A 346 -1.87 -5.10 4.32
CA CYS A 346 -2.92 -6.05 3.96
C CYS A 346 -2.53 -7.52 4.17
N ALA A 347 -1.24 -7.82 4.39
CA ALA A 347 -0.75 -9.17 4.63
C ALA A 347 -0.81 -9.53 6.12
N ILE A 348 -1.54 -10.59 6.47
CA ILE A 348 -1.61 -11.14 7.83
C ILE A 348 -0.84 -12.44 7.90
N GLU A 349 0.18 -12.50 8.76
CA GLU A 349 0.99 -13.69 8.96
C GLU A 349 0.18 -14.80 9.65
N THR A 350 0.24 -16.01 9.10
CA THR A 350 -0.45 -17.20 9.62
C THR A 350 0.46 -18.43 9.53
N GLU A 351 0.07 -19.51 10.21
CA GLU A 351 0.75 -20.79 10.12
C GLU A 351 0.79 -21.33 8.67
N LYS A 352 -0.20 -20.97 7.86
CA LYS A 352 -0.34 -21.41 6.46
C LYS A 352 0.40 -20.52 5.45
N GLY A 353 1.03 -19.42 5.86
CA GLY A 353 1.52 -18.37 4.95
C GLY A 353 0.90 -17.02 5.28
N SER A 354 1.24 -15.99 4.51
CA SER A 354 0.64 -14.68 4.68
C SER A 354 -0.68 -14.59 3.91
N ALA A 355 -1.77 -14.39 4.63
CA ALA A 355 -3.09 -14.09 4.07
C ALA A 355 -3.10 -12.64 3.55
N LEU A 356 -2.99 -12.45 2.24
CA LEU A 356 -3.06 -11.13 1.61
C LEU A 356 -4.52 -10.73 1.41
N LEU A 357 -5.02 -9.86 2.28
CA LEU A 357 -6.37 -9.36 2.22
C LEU A 357 -6.54 -8.34 1.07
N ALA A 358 -7.72 -8.27 0.47
CA ALA A 358 -8.02 -7.25 -0.55
C ALA A 358 -7.94 -5.82 0.01
N THR A 359 -8.27 -5.66 1.29
CA THR A 359 -8.27 -4.37 2.01
C THR A 359 -7.77 -4.58 3.44
N LEU A 360 -7.51 -3.49 4.17
CA LEU A 360 -6.98 -3.57 5.54
C LEU A 360 -7.90 -4.35 6.50
N PRO A 361 -7.36 -5.02 7.54
CA PRO A 361 -8.16 -5.70 8.55
C PRO A 361 -9.21 -4.78 9.19
N GLY A 362 -10.43 -5.30 9.38
CA GLY A 362 -11.55 -4.53 9.95
C GLY A 362 -12.33 -3.69 8.94
N SER A 363 -11.96 -3.71 7.66
CA SER A 363 -12.74 -3.15 6.55
C SER A 363 -13.92 -4.06 6.14
N ARG A 364 -14.66 -3.63 5.09
CA ARG A 364 -15.74 -4.40 4.46
C ARG A 364 -15.29 -5.75 3.86
N TYR A 365 -14.04 -5.84 3.36
CA TYR A 365 -13.56 -7.02 2.61
C TYR A 365 -12.28 -7.62 3.21
N PRO A 366 -12.33 -8.21 4.42
CA PRO A 366 -11.17 -8.79 5.07
C PRO A 366 -10.91 -10.23 4.59
N TYR A 367 -10.96 -10.48 3.27
CA TYR A 367 -10.77 -11.80 2.67
C TYR A 367 -9.60 -11.82 1.70
N VAL A 368 -9.02 -13.01 1.53
CA VAL A 368 -8.02 -13.31 0.50
C VAL A 368 -8.73 -13.76 -0.76
N TYR A 369 -8.61 -13.00 -1.84
CA TYR A 369 -9.11 -13.38 -3.16
C TYR A 369 -7.94 -13.88 -4.01
N PRO A 370 -7.98 -15.11 -4.57
CA PRO A 370 -6.93 -15.61 -5.46
C PRO A 370 -6.69 -14.71 -6.67
N ARG A 371 -7.74 -14.16 -7.30
CA ARG A 371 -7.64 -13.17 -8.39
C ARG A 371 -6.79 -11.95 -7.99
N ASP A 372 -7.17 -11.29 -6.91
CA ASP A 372 -6.47 -10.09 -6.42
C ASP A 372 -5.02 -10.42 -6.02
N SER A 373 -4.82 -11.56 -5.37
CA SER A 373 -3.49 -12.08 -5.02
C SER A 373 -2.64 -12.39 -6.25
N ALA A 374 -3.25 -12.87 -7.34
CA ALA A 374 -2.56 -13.09 -8.60
C ALA A 374 -2.15 -11.78 -9.27
N CYS A 375 -2.94 -10.73 -9.16
CA CYS A 375 -2.58 -9.39 -9.63
C CYS A 375 -1.40 -8.82 -8.81
N ALA A 376 -1.45 -8.93 -7.48
CA ALA A 376 -0.33 -8.57 -6.62
C ALA A 376 0.94 -9.36 -6.96
N SER A 377 0.81 -10.68 -7.20
CA SER A 377 1.95 -11.54 -7.54
C SER A 377 2.63 -11.14 -8.85
N ARG A 378 1.89 -10.54 -9.82
CA ARG A 378 2.47 -10.03 -11.08
C ARG A 378 3.46 -8.91 -10.79
N PHE A 379 3.03 -7.92 -10.01
CA PHE A 379 3.87 -6.81 -9.59
C PHE A 379 5.05 -7.27 -8.72
N LEU A 380 4.79 -8.10 -7.70
CA LEU A 380 5.83 -8.62 -6.81
C LEU A 380 6.89 -9.41 -7.57
N TYR A 381 6.46 -10.30 -8.49
CA TYR A 381 7.36 -11.05 -9.37
C TYR A 381 8.25 -10.12 -10.19
N GLN A 382 7.66 -9.14 -10.89
CA GLN A 382 8.43 -8.19 -11.70
C GLN A 382 9.47 -7.43 -10.87
N LEU A 383 9.08 -6.97 -9.69
CA LEU A 383 9.99 -6.26 -8.80
C LEU A 383 11.18 -7.14 -8.38
N THR A 384 10.99 -8.46 -8.23
CA THR A 384 12.08 -9.41 -7.95
C THR A 384 13.12 -9.53 -9.08
N LEU A 385 12.78 -9.08 -10.30
CA LEU A 385 13.68 -9.10 -11.46
C LEU A 385 14.52 -7.83 -11.57
N THR A 386 14.17 -6.77 -10.84
CA THR A 386 14.83 -5.47 -10.91
C THR A 386 15.98 -5.37 -9.89
N PRO A 387 16.96 -4.47 -10.08
CA PRO A 387 18.00 -4.18 -9.09
C PRO A 387 17.50 -3.35 -7.90
N ILE A 388 16.20 -3.02 -7.86
CA ILE A 388 15.59 -2.19 -6.83
C ILE A 388 15.61 -2.95 -5.50
N LYS A 389 16.08 -2.32 -4.42
CA LYS A 389 16.19 -2.92 -3.08
C LYS A 389 14.90 -3.58 -2.59
N ALA A 390 13.77 -2.97 -2.93
CA ALA A 390 12.44 -3.47 -2.64
C ALA A 390 12.15 -4.91 -3.15
N GLY A 391 12.94 -5.41 -4.11
CA GLY A 391 12.84 -6.78 -4.64
C GLY A 391 12.98 -7.89 -3.59
N ASN A 392 13.75 -7.66 -2.51
CA ASN A 392 13.88 -8.63 -1.42
C ASN A 392 12.58 -8.77 -0.62
N THR A 393 11.96 -7.64 -0.27
CA THR A 393 10.65 -7.61 0.40
C THR A 393 9.58 -8.23 -0.48
N ALA A 394 9.62 -7.90 -1.78
CA ALA A 394 8.69 -8.44 -2.76
C ALA A 394 8.77 -9.97 -2.86
N PHE A 395 9.98 -10.52 -2.90
CA PHE A 395 10.20 -11.97 -2.91
C PHE A 395 9.62 -12.64 -1.65
N ARG A 396 9.86 -12.08 -0.46
CA ARG A 396 9.33 -12.61 0.80
C ARG A 396 7.80 -12.58 0.83
N LEU A 397 7.19 -11.48 0.40
CA LEU A 397 5.73 -11.41 0.31
C LEU A 397 5.19 -12.45 -0.68
N LEU A 398 5.79 -12.54 -1.88
CA LEU A 398 5.39 -13.51 -2.90
C LEU A 398 5.48 -14.95 -2.39
N SER A 399 6.55 -15.32 -1.67
CA SER A 399 6.70 -16.66 -1.11
C SER A 399 5.62 -16.98 -0.07
N GLU A 400 5.32 -16.03 0.81
CA GLU A 400 4.32 -16.23 1.86
C GLU A 400 2.88 -16.26 1.31
N ILE A 401 2.59 -15.47 0.28
CA ILE A 401 1.31 -15.52 -0.45
C ILE A 401 1.17 -16.87 -1.15
N ALA A 402 2.21 -17.34 -1.85
CA ALA A 402 2.20 -18.63 -2.53
C ALA A 402 2.01 -19.79 -1.54
N ARG A 403 2.65 -19.72 -0.37
CA ARG A 403 2.46 -20.69 0.73
C ARG A 403 1.01 -20.70 1.22
N PHE A 404 0.40 -19.52 1.40
CA PHE A 404 -1.01 -19.42 1.81
C PHE A 404 -1.94 -20.03 0.77
N ILE A 405 -1.80 -19.63 -0.50
CA ILE A 405 -2.63 -20.12 -1.61
C ILE A 405 -2.47 -21.63 -1.81
N LEU A 406 -1.24 -22.16 -1.68
CA LEU A 406 -0.99 -23.61 -1.70
C LEU A 406 -1.80 -24.34 -0.61
N ASN A 407 -1.86 -23.78 0.60
CA ASN A 407 -2.58 -24.36 1.73
C ASN A 407 -4.11 -24.17 1.67
N CYS A 408 -4.61 -23.34 0.75
CA CYS A 408 -6.03 -23.16 0.47
C CYS A 408 -6.56 -24.14 -0.58
N GLN A 409 -5.69 -24.79 -1.37
CA GLN A 409 -6.14 -25.70 -2.44
C GLN A 409 -6.91 -26.89 -1.86
N ARG A 410 -8.09 -27.15 -2.42
CA ARG A 410 -8.88 -28.34 -2.10
C ARG A 410 -8.22 -29.60 -2.69
N ALA A 411 -8.54 -30.77 -2.12
CA ALA A 411 -7.89 -32.02 -2.51
C ALA A 411 -8.04 -32.40 -4.00
N ASP A 412 -9.12 -31.95 -4.65
CA ASP A 412 -9.39 -32.16 -6.07
C ASP A 412 -8.70 -31.16 -7.00
N GLY A 413 -7.98 -30.17 -6.47
CA GLY A 413 -7.27 -29.15 -7.25
C GLY A 413 -7.98 -27.80 -7.36
N TYR A 414 -9.19 -27.69 -6.79
CA TYR A 414 -9.99 -26.46 -6.83
C TYR A 414 -9.45 -25.36 -5.90
N TRP A 415 -9.61 -24.11 -6.35
CA TRP A 415 -9.55 -22.92 -5.49
C TRP A 415 -10.87 -22.15 -5.59
N GLY A 416 -11.49 -21.90 -4.43
CA GLY A 416 -12.70 -21.08 -4.27
C GLY A 416 -12.48 -19.59 -4.52
N GLN A 417 -13.58 -18.83 -4.46
CA GLN A 417 -13.62 -17.40 -4.73
C GLN A 417 -12.78 -16.57 -3.75
N ARG A 418 -12.93 -16.83 -2.45
CA ARG A 418 -12.30 -16.06 -1.37
C ARG A 418 -12.09 -16.91 -0.13
N TYR A 419 -11.08 -16.56 0.66
CA TYR A 419 -10.72 -17.28 1.89
C TYR A 419 -10.62 -16.34 3.09
N GLY A 420 -10.99 -16.85 4.26
CA GLY A 420 -10.68 -16.18 5.52
C GLY A 420 -9.20 -16.33 5.91
N ILE A 421 -8.79 -15.65 6.98
CA ILE A 421 -7.39 -15.62 7.43
C ILE A 421 -6.88 -17.01 7.84
N LYS A 422 -7.74 -17.95 8.25
CA LYS A 422 -7.32 -19.32 8.59
C LYS A 422 -7.29 -20.23 7.35
N GLY A 423 -7.48 -19.68 6.16
CA GLY A 423 -7.56 -20.41 4.89
C GLY A 423 -8.84 -21.22 4.74
N GLU A 424 -9.89 -20.89 5.49
CA GLU A 424 -11.22 -21.44 5.32
C GLU A 424 -11.88 -20.85 4.07
N ASP A 425 -12.50 -21.70 3.24
CA ASP A 425 -13.23 -21.25 2.05
C ASP A 425 -14.47 -20.46 2.49
N LYS A 426 -14.56 -19.21 2.00
CA LYS A 426 -15.63 -18.25 2.26
C LYS A 426 -16.30 -17.80 0.96
N GLY A 427 -16.10 -18.55 -0.13
CA GLY A 427 -16.70 -18.27 -1.42
C GLY A 427 -18.22 -18.25 -1.38
N ILE A 428 -18.79 -17.20 -1.99
CA ILE A 428 -20.24 -17.10 -2.25
C ILE A 428 -20.49 -17.42 -3.71
N TYR A 429 -19.63 -16.91 -4.59
CA TYR A 429 -19.76 -17.05 -6.04
C TYR A 429 -18.84 -18.13 -6.59
N ARG A 430 -19.25 -18.70 -7.72
CA ARG A 430 -18.38 -19.47 -8.61
C ARG A 430 -17.41 -18.50 -9.25
N GLN A 431 -16.17 -18.95 -9.38
CA GLN A 431 -15.10 -18.17 -9.97
C GLN A 431 -14.13 -19.15 -10.64
N GLU A 432 -14.43 -19.55 -11.87
CA GLU A 432 -13.71 -20.62 -12.55
C GLU A 432 -12.24 -20.24 -12.82
N ASP A 433 -11.94 -18.97 -13.12
CA ASP A 433 -10.57 -18.49 -13.35
C ASP A 433 -9.68 -18.46 -12.10
N ASN A 434 -10.24 -18.64 -10.88
CA ASN A 434 -9.42 -18.71 -9.67
C ASN A 434 -8.48 -19.93 -9.65
N VAL A 435 -8.80 -20.99 -10.38
CA VAL A 435 -7.87 -22.12 -10.56
C VAL A 435 -6.64 -21.69 -11.36
N ALA A 436 -6.84 -20.92 -12.43
CA ALA A 436 -5.74 -20.33 -13.20
C ALA A 436 -4.90 -19.35 -12.36
N HIS A 437 -5.56 -18.52 -11.55
CA HIS A 437 -4.91 -17.58 -10.64
C HIS A 437 -4.10 -18.28 -9.54
N GLY A 438 -4.65 -19.32 -8.92
CA GLY A 438 -3.95 -20.14 -7.93
C GLY A 438 -2.67 -20.74 -8.49
N VAL A 439 -2.76 -21.40 -9.65
CA VAL A 439 -1.59 -21.96 -10.35
C VAL A 439 -0.58 -20.86 -10.72
N THR A 440 -1.05 -19.73 -11.24
CA THR A 440 -0.21 -18.59 -11.65
C THR A 440 0.64 -18.06 -10.49
N ILE A 441 0.06 -17.91 -9.29
CA ILE A 441 0.78 -17.46 -8.09
C ILE A 441 1.90 -18.44 -7.75
N LEU A 442 1.60 -19.74 -7.73
CA LEU A 442 2.60 -20.78 -7.44
C LEU A 442 3.73 -20.74 -8.47
N CYS A 443 3.42 -20.72 -9.77
CA CYS A 443 4.41 -20.66 -10.83
C CYS A 443 5.32 -19.43 -10.72
N ARG A 444 4.77 -18.24 -10.46
CA ARG A 444 5.56 -17.01 -10.29
C ARG A 444 6.52 -17.11 -9.10
N TYR A 445 6.07 -17.69 -7.98
CA TYR A 445 6.96 -17.94 -6.85
C TYR A 445 8.10 -18.89 -7.22
N LEU A 446 7.81 -20.02 -7.88
CA LEU A 446 8.84 -20.97 -8.32
C LEU A 446 9.86 -20.29 -9.24
N LEU A 447 9.39 -19.56 -10.26
CA LEU A 447 10.25 -18.85 -11.21
C LEU A 447 11.12 -17.78 -10.53
N ALA A 448 10.55 -16.99 -9.62
CA ALA A 448 11.32 -16.00 -8.86
C ALA A 448 12.40 -16.66 -7.98
N ALA A 449 12.07 -17.77 -7.32
CA ALA A 449 12.99 -18.50 -6.46
C ALA A 449 14.14 -19.12 -7.26
N HIS A 450 13.85 -19.71 -8.43
CA HIS A 450 14.89 -20.19 -9.34
C HIS A 450 15.84 -19.08 -9.76
N ARG A 451 15.32 -17.93 -10.21
CA ARG A 451 16.14 -16.80 -10.66
C ARG A 451 17.03 -16.24 -9.54
N GLN A 452 16.53 -16.21 -8.31
CA GLN A 452 17.31 -15.78 -7.14
C GLN A 452 18.23 -16.87 -6.57
N GLY A 453 18.29 -18.06 -7.17
CA GLY A 453 19.09 -19.18 -6.67
C GLY A 453 18.63 -19.69 -5.29
N LYS A 454 17.35 -19.49 -4.94
CA LYS A 454 16.80 -19.88 -3.64
C LYS A 454 16.18 -21.28 -3.70
N SER A 455 16.52 -22.10 -2.71
CA SER A 455 15.89 -23.41 -2.53
C SER A 455 14.45 -23.28 -2.08
N ILE A 456 13.56 -24.11 -2.61
CA ILE A 456 12.14 -24.13 -2.26
C ILE A 456 11.89 -25.34 -1.36
N PRO A 457 11.46 -25.14 -0.10
CA PRO A 457 11.05 -26.24 0.76
C PRO A 457 9.88 -27.00 0.12
N ASP A 458 9.99 -28.32 0.06
CA ASP A 458 8.92 -29.20 -0.44
C ASP A 458 8.47 -28.84 -1.87
N LEU A 459 9.44 -28.62 -2.78
CA LEU A 459 9.19 -28.27 -4.19
C LEU A 459 8.16 -29.20 -4.87
N ASP A 460 8.22 -30.51 -4.59
CA ASP A 460 7.29 -31.48 -5.16
C ASP A 460 5.83 -31.19 -4.81
N ARG A 461 5.55 -30.72 -3.59
CA ARG A 461 4.21 -30.34 -3.18
C ARG A 461 3.66 -29.17 -4.01
N TYR A 462 4.50 -28.20 -4.36
CA TYR A 462 4.11 -27.10 -5.25
C TYR A 462 3.81 -27.61 -6.66
N ILE A 463 4.69 -28.47 -7.21
CA ILE A 463 4.49 -29.05 -8.54
C ILE A 463 3.23 -29.90 -8.59
N ASP A 464 2.97 -30.72 -7.57
CA ASP A 464 1.75 -31.52 -7.47
C ASP A 464 0.49 -30.65 -7.36
N SER A 465 0.57 -29.55 -6.63
CA SER A 465 -0.54 -28.59 -6.55
C SER A 465 -0.83 -27.95 -7.90
N ILE A 466 0.20 -27.54 -8.64
CA ILE A 466 0.08 -26.99 -10.00
C ILE A 466 -0.56 -28.02 -10.93
N SER A 467 -0.09 -29.27 -10.90
CA SER A 467 -0.63 -30.38 -11.70
C SER A 467 -2.10 -30.67 -11.40
N ARG A 468 -2.48 -30.76 -10.11
CA ARG A 468 -3.88 -30.93 -9.71
C ARG A 468 -4.76 -29.77 -10.16
N GLY A 469 -4.29 -28.53 -10.02
CA GLY A 469 -5.02 -27.34 -10.45
C GLY A 469 -5.29 -27.33 -11.95
N ALA A 470 -4.24 -27.58 -12.75
CA ALA A 470 -4.37 -27.66 -14.19
C ALA A 470 -5.33 -28.80 -14.60
N ALA A 471 -5.19 -29.99 -14.00
CA ALA A 471 -6.07 -31.12 -14.27
C ALA A 471 -7.53 -30.82 -13.93
N PHE A 472 -7.77 -30.19 -12.79
CA PHE A 472 -9.11 -29.75 -12.39
C PHE A 472 -9.71 -28.80 -13.43
N ALA A 473 -8.97 -27.78 -13.86
CA ALA A 473 -9.46 -26.82 -14.86
C ALA A 473 -9.80 -27.49 -16.20
N ARG A 474 -8.91 -28.37 -16.71
CA ARG A 474 -9.16 -29.12 -17.95
C ARG A 474 -10.41 -30.00 -17.85
N ASN A 475 -10.58 -30.69 -16.74
CA ASN A 475 -11.68 -31.65 -16.59
C ASN A 475 -13.04 -30.99 -16.35
N ASN A 476 -13.09 -29.79 -15.78
CA ASN A 476 -14.34 -29.15 -15.37
C ASN A 476 -14.76 -27.99 -16.27
N TYR A 477 -13.80 -27.20 -16.77
CA TYR A 477 -14.08 -25.90 -17.39
C TYR A 477 -13.74 -25.84 -18.87
N TYR A 478 -12.78 -26.64 -19.33
CA TYR A 478 -12.44 -26.69 -20.76
C TYR A 478 -13.57 -27.35 -21.57
N ARG A 479 -13.83 -26.83 -22.77
CA ARG A 479 -14.80 -27.35 -23.74
C ARG A 479 -14.08 -27.69 -25.04
N ASN A 480 -13.97 -28.97 -25.34
CA ASN A 480 -13.24 -29.47 -26.50
C ASN A 480 -13.86 -29.02 -27.83
N GLU A 481 -15.18 -28.79 -27.85
CA GLU A 481 -15.95 -28.51 -29.06
C GLU A 481 -15.60 -27.13 -29.65
N ILE A 482 -15.31 -26.16 -28.79
CA ILE A 482 -14.96 -24.79 -29.20
C ILE A 482 -13.55 -24.38 -28.78
N HIS A 483 -12.83 -25.27 -28.10
CA HIS A 483 -11.49 -25.07 -27.58
C HIS A 483 -11.36 -23.85 -26.63
N LEU A 484 -12.34 -23.62 -25.76
CA LEU A 484 -12.34 -22.53 -24.77
C LEU A 484 -12.67 -23.02 -23.35
N PHE A 485 -12.29 -22.24 -22.36
CA PHE A 485 -12.72 -22.41 -20.97
C PHE A 485 -14.02 -21.66 -20.73
N PHE A 486 -15.03 -22.42 -20.29
CA PHE A 486 -16.32 -21.90 -19.86
C PHE A 486 -16.23 -21.31 -18.45
N SER A 487 -17.00 -20.25 -18.22
CA SER A 487 -17.11 -19.58 -16.93
C SER A 487 -18.53 -19.11 -16.68
N THR A 488 -18.96 -19.13 -15.43
CA THR A 488 -20.25 -18.55 -15.03
C THR A 488 -20.12 -17.06 -14.70
N THR A 489 -18.91 -16.64 -14.32
CA THR A 489 -18.54 -15.25 -14.01
C THR A 489 -17.34 -14.81 -14.84
N SER A 490 -16.86 -13.57 -14.63
CA SER A 490 -15.63 -13.06 -15.24
C SER A 490 -14.84 -12.30 -14.18
N ILE A 491 -14.18 -11.20 -14.56
CA ILE A 491 -13.43 -10.34 -13.63
C ILE A 491 -14.26 -9.84 -12.43
N HIS A 492 -15.58 -9.77 -12.53
CA HIS A 492 -16.49 -9.76 -11.37
C HIS A 492 -17.60 -10.80 -11.53
N GLU A 493 -18.29 -11.01 -10.41
CA GLU A 493 -19.27 -12.05 -10.16
C GLU A 493 -20.65 -11.62 -10.62
N SER A 494 -20.81 -11.46 -11.94
CA SER A 494 -22.12 -11.23 -12.55
C SER A 494 -22.50 -12.36 -13.49
N ALA A 495 -23.72 -12.83 -13.28
CA ALA A 495 -24.49 -13.71 -14.14
C ALA A 495 -24.50 -13.34 -15.62
N ILE A 496 -24.45 -12.05 -15.94
CA ILE A 496 -24.43 -11.58 -17.32
C ILE A 496 -23.14 -11.98 -18.04
N GLU A 497 -22.11 -12.42 -17.32
CA GLU A 497 -20.81 -12.77 -17.88
C GLU A 497 -20.72 -14.21 -18.38
N GLU A 498 -21.72 -15.04 -18.07
CA GLU A 498 -21.73 -16.49 -18.36
C GLU A 498 -21.36 -16.81 -19.82
N GLY A 499 -20.48 -17.79 -20.03
CA GLY A 499 -20.01 -18.19 -21.35
C GLY A 499 -18.48 -18.22 -21.41
N TYR A 500 -17.92 -17.63 -22.47
CA TYR A 500 -16.49 -17.69 -22.78
C TYR A 500 -15.94 -16.27 -22.85
N SER A 501 -15.56 -15.71 -21.71
CA SER A 501 -14.99 -14.36 -21.65
C SER A 501 -13.53 -14.35 -22.08
N ILE A 502 -13.13 -13.24 -22.71
CA ILE A 502 -11.72 -13.02 -23.09
C ILE A 502 -10.82 -13.02 -21.84
N TRP A 503 -11.31 -12.48 -20.72
CA TRP A 503 -10.58 -12.45 -19.46
C TRP A 503 -10.22 -13.83 -18.93
N VAL A 504 -11.24 -14.69 -18.75
CA VAL A 504 -11.05 -16.03 -18.20
C VAL A 504 -10.13 -16.84 -19.11
N ASN A 505 -10.32 -16.74 -20.42
CA ASN A 505 -9.53 -17.52 -21.37
C ASN A 505 -8.07 -17.04 -21.45
N PHE A 506 -7.80 -15.74 -21.35
CA PHE A 506 -6.41 -15.25 -21.24
C PHE A 506 -5.77 -15.56 -19.87
N ALA A 507 -6.54 -15.64 -18.79
CA ALA A 507 -6.04 -16.15 -17.50
C ALA A 507 -5.57 -17.62 -17.62
N TYR A 508 -6.34 -18.47 -18.31
CA TYR A 508 -5.95 -19.85 -18.60
C TYR A 508 -4.77 -19.95 -19.58
N LEU A 509 -4.66 -19.04 -20.55
CA LEU A 509 -3.47 -18.99 -21.42
C LEU A 509 -2.22 -18.67 -20.61
N LEU A 510 -2.30 -17.70 -19.69
CA LEU A 510 -1.20 -17.36 -18.79
C LEU A 510 -0.82 -18.57 -17.92
N MET A 511 -1.80 -19.26 -17.34
CA MET A 511 -1.57 -20.49 -16.57
C MET A 511 -0.73 -21.50 -17.37
N LEU A 512 -1.16 -21.83 -18.59
CA LEU A 512 -0.47 -22.80 -19.44
C LEU A 512 0.94 -22.36 -19.84
N ARG A 513 1.14 -21.08 -20.17
CA ARG A 513 2.46 -20.51 -20.48
C ARG A 513 3.40 -20.55 -19.27
N LEU A 514 2.88 -20.30 -18.07
CA LEU A 514 3.67 -20.37 -16.85
C LEU A 514 4.04 -21.82 -16.47
N ILE A 515 3.13 -22.78 -16.65
CA ILE A 515 3.43 -24.20 -16.47
C ILE A 515 4.58 -24.61 -17.41
N GLU A 516 4.53 -24.20 -18.69
CA GLU A 516 5.61 -24.45 -19.66
C GLU A 516 6.95 -23.86 -19.18
N LYS A 517 6.98 -22.59 -18.74
CA LYS A 517 8.20 -21.99 -18.20
C LYS A 517 8.74 -22.74 -16.98
N VAL A 518 7.88 -23.13 -16.04
CA VAL A 518 8.28 -23.94 -14.87
C VAL A 518 8.82 -25.29 -15.30
N CYS A 519 8.19 -25.95 -16.28
CA CYS A 519 8.66 -27.24 -16.80
C CYS A 519 10.05 -27.16 -17.42
N LEU A 520 10.34 -26.08 -18.16
CA LEU A 520 11.65 -25.84 -18.76
C LEU A 520 12.72 -25.60 -17.68
N VAL A 521 12.41 -24.74 -16.71
CA VAL A 521 13.34 -24.31 -15.65
C VAL A 521 13.68 -25.43 -14.67
N TYR A 522 12.70 -26.28 -14.32
CA TYR A 522 12.87 -27.36 -13.36
C TYR A 522 13.06 -28.74 -14.00
N HIS A 523 13.04 -28.83 -15.34
CA HIS A 523 13.15 -30.08 -16.10
C HIS A 523 12.09 -31.14 -15.73
N ILE A 524 10.83 -30.72 -15.64
CA ILE A 524 9.69 -31.55 -15.19
C ILE A 524 8.57 -31.68 -16.23
N GLY A 525 8.88 -31.49 -17.51
CA GLY A 525 7.88 -31.53 -18.61
C GLY A 525 7.04 -32.81 -18.64
N ASP A 526 7.62 -33.95 -18.27
CA ASP A 526 6.94 -35.25 -18.25
C ASP A 526 5.77 -35.33 -17.24
N ARG A 527 5.68 -34.38 -16.30
CA ARG A 527 4.56 -34.27 -15.35
C ARG A 527 3.35 -33.52 -15.90
N PHE A 528 3.48 -32.89 -17.07
CA PHE A 528 2.46 -32.01 -17.67
C PHE A 528 2.18 -32.28 -19.17
N PRO A 529 2.10 -33.55 -19.63
CA PRO A 529 2.01 -33.85 -21.07
C PRO A 529 0.71 -33.30 -21.71
N GLU A 530 -0.41 -33.37 -20.99
CA GLU A 530 -1.70 -32.87 -21.47
C GLU A 530 -1.72 -31.34 -21.59
N ASP A 531 -1.10 -30.64 -20.64
CA ASP A 531 -1.05 -29.17 -20.62
C ASP A 531 -0.22 -28.61 -21.77
N MET A 532 0.92 -29.25 -22.08
CA MET A 532 1.74 -28.87 -23.24
C MET A 532 0.98 -29.07 -24.55
N SER A 533 0.26 -30.19 -24.69
CA SER A 533 -0.56 -30.46 -25.87
C SER A 533 -1.70 -29.46 -26.00
N LEU A 534 -2.37 -29.11 -24.89
CA LEU A 534 -3.48 -28.17 -24.87
C LEU A 534 -3.04 -26.76 -25.28
N LYS A 535 -1.94 -26.26 -24.70
CA LYS A 535 -1.42 -24.91 -24.95
C LYS A 535 -1.23 -24.62 -26.44
N ALA A 536 -0.62 -25.55 -27.17
CA ALA A 536 -0.28 -25.37 -28.58
C ALA A 536 -1.49 -25.07 -29.46
N GLY A 537 -2.63 -25.73 -29.22
CA GLY A 537 -3.88 -25.44 -29.92
C GLY A 537 -4.61 -24.21 -29.38
N PHE A 538 -4.63 -24.07 -28.04
CA PHE A 538 -5.42 -23.05 -27.36
C PHE A 538 -4.99 -21.61 -27.70
N GLU A 539 -3.69 -21.35 -27.77
CA GLU A 539 -3.16 -20.01 -28.06
C GLU A 539 -3.61 -19.49 -29.43
N ALA A 540 -3.53 -20.32 -30.47
CA ALA A 540 -3.98 -19.96 -31.82
C ALA A 540 -5.51 -19.77 -31.90
N THR A 541 -6.27 -20.50 -31.07
CA THR A 541 -7.73 -20.35 -31.01
C THR A 541 -8.14 -18.99 -30.45
N LEU A 542 -7.50 -18.50 -29.39
CA LEU A 542 -7.90 -17.26 -28.73
C LEU A 542 -7.86 -16.05 -29.66
N ASP A 543 -6.73 -15.85 -30.34
CA ASP A 543 -6.57 -14.73 -31.26
C ASP A 543 -7.62 -14.76 -32.38
N LYS A 544 -7.95 -15.95 -32.88
CA LYS A 544 -8.94 -16.12 -33.95
C LYS A 544 -10.38 -15.92 -33.47
N VAL A 545 -10.72 -16.42 -32.30
CA VAL A 545 -12.11 -16.41 -31.80
C VAL A 545 -12.51 -15.05 -31.27
N PHE A 546 -11.61 -14.37 -30.55
CA PHE A 546 -11.93 -13.08 -29.94
C PHE A 546 -11.72 -11.89 -30.87
N SER A 547 -11.01 -12.05 -31.99
CA SER A 547 -10.86 -10.99 -33.00
C SER A 547 -12.00 -11.02 -34.00
N ILE A 548 -13.03 -10.17 -33.81
CA ILE A 548 -14.18 -10.08 -34.72
C ILE A 548 -14.21 -8.69 -35.35
N GLY A 549 -14.13 -8.66 -36.68
CA GLY A 549 -13.99 -7.40 -37.42
C GLY A 549 -12.59 -6.83 -37.24
N ASP A 550 -12.50 -5.63 -36.68
CA ASP A 550 -11.25 -4.89 -36.49
C ASP A 550 -10.87 -4.68 -35.02
N ARG A 551 -11.51 -5.38 -34.08
CA ARG A 551 -11.23 -5.30 -32.64
C ARG A 551 -11.53 -6.61 -31.93
N TYR A 552 -11.10 -6.69 -30.67
CA TYR A 552 -11.48 -7.79 -29.77
C TYR A 552 -12.93 -7.65 -29.29
N VAL A 553 -13.52 -8.80 -28.92
CA VAL A 553 -14.84 -8.90 -28.28
C VAL A 553 -14.70 -9.41 -26.85
N ARG A 554 -15.58 -8.95 -25.95
CA ARG A 554 -15.45 -9.23 -24.51
C ARG A 554 -15.74 -10.70 -24.16
N ARG A 555 -16.67 -11.34 -24.87
CA ARG A 555 -17.03 -12.74 -24.66
C ARG A 555 -17.82 -13.33 -25.83
N LEU A 556 -17.89 -14.66 -25.86
CA LEU A 556 -18.97 -15.40 -26.50
C LEU A 556 -19.98 -15.85 -25.45
N ARG A 557 -21.27 -15.63 -25.71
CA ARG A 557 -22.35 -16.19 -24.89
C ARG A 557 -22.39 -17.73 -24.99
N PRO A 558 -23.10 -18.44 -24.10
CA PRO A 558 -23.18 -19.91 -24.14
C PRO A 558 -23.66 -20.44 -25.49
N GLU A 559 -24.50 -19.70 -26.21
CA GLU A 559 -25.01 -20.05 -27.54
C GLU A 559 -24.01 -19.77 -28.68
N GLY A 560 -22.83 -19.24 -28.37
CA GLY A 560 -21.78 -18.90 -29.33
C GLY A 560 -21.91 -17.52 -29.97
N ILE A 561 -22.89 -16.71 -29.55
CA ILE A 561 -23.06 -15.34 -30.09
C ILE A 561 -22.07 -14.39 -29.40
N ALA A 562 -21.36 -13.59 -30.19
CA ALA A 562 -20.44 -12.60 -29.69
C ALA A 562 -21.14 -11.43 -28.96
N ASP A 563 -20.60 -11.06 -27.81
CA ASP A 563 -21.00 -9.86 -27.07
C ASP A 563 -20.02 -8.73 -27.40
N LEU A 564 -20.52 -7.72 -28.12
CA LEU A 564 -19.72 -6.63 -28.66
C LEU A 564 -19.66 -5.40 -27.75
N ARG A 565 -20.33 -5.44 -26.59
CA ARG A 565 -20.37 -4.31 -25.64
C ARG A 565 -18.96 -3.96 -25.16
N PRO A 566 -18.67 -2.67 -24.91
CA PRO A 566 -17.39 -2.27 -24.33
C PRO A 566 -17.24 -2.86 -22.94
N ASP A 567 -16.02 -3.25 -22.60
CA ASP A 567 -15.66 -3.75 -21.28
C ASP A 567 -14.15 -3.64 -21.07
N ILE A 568 -13.74 -3.45 -19.82
CA ILE A 568 -12.33 -3.41 -19.43
C ILE A 568 -11.57 -4.72 -19.74
N THR A 569 -12.28 -5.85 -19.85
CA THR A 569 -11.70 -7.15 -20.20
C THR A 569 -11.08 -7.15 -21.59
N LEU A 570 -11.37 -6.18 -22.46
CA LEU A 570 -10.66 -6.03 -23.73
C LEU A 570 -9.15 -5.76 -23.56
N LEU A 571 -8.70 -5.34 -22.36
CA LEU A 571 -7.27 -5.23 -22.01
C LEU A 571 -6.60 -6.58 -21.70
N SER A 572 -7.35 -7.70 -21.65
CA SER A 572 -6.82 -9.02 -21.29
C SER A 572 -5.60 -9.46 -22.10
N PRO A 573 -5.56 -9.28 -23.44
CA PRO A 573 -4.37 -9.61 -24.22
C PRO A 573 -3.09 -8.92 -23.75
N PHE A 574 -3.18 -7.67 -23.30
CA PHE A 574 -2.05 -6.94 -22.72
C PHE A 574 -1.77 -7.36 -21.29
N PHE A 575 -2.79 -7.39 -20.43
CA PHE A 575 -2.62 -7.63 -19.01
C PHE A 575 -2.01 -8.99 -18.69
N PHE A 576 -2.53 -10.06 -19.30
CA PHE A 576 -2.07 -11.43 -19.03
C PHE A 576 -0.76 -11.78 -19.73
N ASN A 577 -0.36 -11.03 -20.75
CA ASN A 577 0.85 -11.30 -21.54
C ASN A 577 1.99 -10.32 -21.27
N THR A 578 1.86 -9.48 -20.26
CA THR A 578 2.92 -8.58 -19.77
C THR A 578 3.21 -8.82 -18.30
N GLY A 579 4.38 -8.38 -17.86
CA GLY A 579 4.84 -8.61 -16.49
C GLY A 579 5.52 -9.95 -16.33
N MET A 580 6.12 -10.47 -17.41
CA MET A 580 7.13 -11.53 -17.38
C MET A 580 8.49 -10.98 -17.86
N GLU A 581 9.55 -11.79 -17.85
CA GLU A 581 10.86 -11.38 -18.38
C GLU A 581 10.80 -11.21 -19.91
N ASP A 582 10.34 -12.26 -20.59
CA ASP A 582 9.99 -12.22 -22.01
C ASP A 582 8.50 -11.93 -22.11
N ASP A 583 8.13 -10.64 -22.19
CA ASP A 583 6.75 -10.24 -22.41
C ASP A 583 6.23 -10.91 -23.70
N TRP A 584 5.11 -11.64 -23.59
CA TRP A 584 4.49 -12.35 -24.72
C TRP A 584 3.57 -11.44 -25.55
N PHE A 585 3.24 -10.28 -25.02
CA PHE A 585 2.37 -9.32 -25.69
C PHE A 585 3.12 -8.65 -26.86
N ARG A 586 2.42 -8.53 -27.99
CA ARG A 586 2.86 -7.71 -29.13
C ARG A 586 1.72 -6.79 -29.52
N ASP A 587 2.00 -5.50 -29.48
CA ASP A 587 1.03 -4.49 -29.88
C ASP A 587 0.69 -4.62 -31.37
N ASN A 588 -0.59 -4.51 -31.70
CA ASN A 588 -1.13 -4.68 -33.04
C ASN A 588 -2.37 -3.81 -33.26
N ASP A 589 -2.78 -3.65 -34.52
CA ASP A 589 -3.86 -2.72 -34.86
C ASP A 589 -5.22 -3.12 -34.28
N ILE A 590 -5.49 -4.42 -34.12
CA ILE A 590 -6.73 -4.93 -33.50
C ILE A 590 -6.78 -4.52 -32.02
N PHE A 591 -5.66 -4.67 -31.31
CA PHE A 591 -5.56 -4.28 -29.90
C PHE A 591 -5.65 -2.76 -29.74
N ARG A 592 -4.94 -1.98 -30.56
CA ARG A 592 -5.03 -0.50 -30.56
C ARG A 592 -6.46 -0.01 -30.73
N ARG A 593 -7.18 -0.53 -31.73
CA ARG A 593 -8.60 -0.20 -31.96
C ARG A 593 -9.49 -0.64 -30.80
N SER A 594 -9.15 -1.74 -30.12
CA SER A 594 -9.86 -2.18 -28.91
C SER A 594 -9.64 -1.22 -27.74
N VAL A 595 -8.43 -0.69 -27.57
CA VAL A 595 -8.11 0.33 -26.56
C VAL A 595 -8.77 1.67 -26.86
N GLU A 596 -8.78 2.09 -28.13
CA GLU A 596 -9.52 3.29 -28.58
C GLU A 596 -11.01 3.13 -28.32
N PHE A 597 -11.62 2.02 -28.77
CA PHE A 597 -13.03 1.72 -28.50
C PHE A 597 -13.36 1.72 -27.01
N LEU A 598 -12.51 1.12 -26.18
CA LEU A 598 -12.67 1.12 -24.73
C LEU A 598 -12.61 2.54 -24.17
N SER A 599 -11.61 3.34 -24.57
CA SER A 599 -11.42 4.71 -24.07
C SER A 599 -12.57 5.63 -24.49
N ASP A 600 -13.03 5.52 -25.73
CA ASP A 600 -14.12 6.36 -26.25
C ASP A 600 -15.47 6.06 -25.57
N ASN A 601 -15.69 4.82 -25.13
CA ASN A 601 -16.98 4.37 -24.61
C ASN A 601 -17.03 4.30 -23.08
N LEU A 602 -15.92 3.99 -22.39
CA LEU A 602 -15.91 3.77 -20.94
C LEU A 602 -15.28 4.92 -20.15
N TRP A 603 -14.72 5.94 -20.78
CA TRP A 603 -14.16 7.07 -20.05
C TRP A 603 -15.25 7.86 -19.32
N ASP A 604 -15.09 8.05 -18.02
CA ASP A 604 -16.02 8.81 -17.20
C ASP A 604 -15.91 10.32 -17.50
N PRO A 605 -17.00 10.99 -17.93
CA PRO A 605 -16.93 12.41 -18.26
C PRO A 605 -16.80 13.31 -17.02
N ASP A 606 -17.31 12.89 -15.86
CA ASP A 606 -17.38 13.71 -14.66
C ASP A 606 -16.13 13.55 -13.81
N LEU A 607 -15.76 12.30 -13.54
CA LEU A 607 -14.64 11.94 -12.68
C LEU A 607 -13.35 11.77 -13.50
N GLY A 608 -13.44 11.51 -14.81
CA GLY A 608 -12.32 11.00 -15.61
C GLY A 608 -11.93 9.59 -15.19
N MET A 609 -11.17 8.89 -16.04
CA MET A 609 -10.73 7.49 -15.88
C MET A 609 -11.75 6.46 -16.39
N LEU A 610 -11.35 5.18 -16.41
CA LEU A 610 -12.12 4.11 -17.03
C LEU A 610 -13.18 3.52 -16.09
N GLN A 611 -14.42 3.55 -16.54
CA GLN A 611 -15.50 2.74 -15.98
C GLN A 611 -15.40 1.30 -16.47
N ARG A 612 -16.05 0.38 -15.77
CA ARG A 612 -16.20 -0.99 -16.26
C ARG A 612 -17.39 -1.14 -17.21
N TYR A 613 -18.52 -0.56 -16.82
CA TYR A 613 -19.77 -0.64 -17.56
C TYR A 613 -20.16 0.73 -18.08
N LEU A 614 -20.91 0.75 -19.18
CA LEU A 614 -21.42 1.99 -19.73
C LEU A 614 -22.31 2.71 -18.71
N PRO A 615 -22.08 4.01 -18.47
CA PRO A 615 -22.80 4.78 -17.44
C PRO A 615 -24.31 4.95 -17.68
N PHE A 616 -24.79 4.76 -18.91
CA PHE A 616 -26.11 5.26 -19.33
C PHE A 616 -26.94 4.27 -20.17
N ILE A 617 -26.64 2.98 -20.15
CA ILE A 617 -27.54 2.03 -20.81
C ILE A 617 -28.68 1.71 -19.83
N GLU A 618 -29.91 1.90 -20.29
CA GLU A 618 -31.12 1.25 -19.78
C GLU A 618 -31.06 -0.28 -20.05
N ASP A 619 -29.93 -0.93 -19.74
CA ASP A 619 -29.78 -2.37 -19.81
C ASP A 619 -30.08 -2.88 -18.40
N PRO A 620 -31.33 -3.31 -18.14
CA PRO A 620 -31.73 -3.76 -16.81
C PRO A 620 -30.92 -4.97 -16.34
N ASP A 621 -30.21 -5.67 -17.23
CA ASP A 621 -29.37 -6.82 -16.88
C ASP A 621 -27.94 -6.41 -16.47
N THR A 622 -27.52 -5.16 -16.73
CA THR A 622 -26.19 -4.69 -16.36
C THR A 622 -26.09 -4.47 -14.85
N HIS A 623 -25.00 -4.97 -14.26
CA HIS A 623 -24.72 -4.82 -12.84
C HIS A 623 -24.13 -3.43 -12.56
N ILE A 624 -24.84 -2.60 -11.79
CA ILE A 624 -24.38 -1.28 -11.36
C ILE A 624 -23.84 -1.39 -9.93
N HIS A 625 -22.52 -1.39 -9.76
CA HIS A 625 -21.92 -1.41 -8.43
C HIS A 625 -22.04 -0.05 -7.74
N ALA A 626 -23.02 0.11 -6.86
CA ALA A 626 -23.16 1.24 -5.96
C ALA A 626 -23.04 2.64 -6.61
N GLY A 627 -23.63 2.79 -7.81
CA GLY A 627 -23.69 4.07 -8.52
C GLY A 627 -22.69 4.25 -9.67
N ASN A 628 -22.09 3.20 -10.23
CA ASN A 628 -21.20 3.16 -11.41
C ASN A 628 -20.24 4.36 -11.60
N GLY A 629 -18.95 4.07 -11.66
CA GLY A 629 -17.95 5.06 -12.01
C GLY A 629 -16.60 4.41 -12.24
N PRO A 630 -15.52 5.22 -12.28
CA PRO A 630 -14.24 4.74 -12.73
C PRO A 630 -13.55 3.86 -11.69
N TRP A 631 -12.79 2.88 -12.18
CA TRP A 631 -12.04 1.90 -11.41
C TRP A 631 -10.55 2.20 -11.51
N ILE A 632 -9.87 2.28 -10.36
CA ILE A 632 -8.48 2.75 -10.32
C ILE A 632 -7.54 1.73 -10.97
N GLN A 633 -7.68 0.44 -10.65
CA GLN A 633 -6.83 -0.63 -11.18
C GLN A 633 -6.94 -0.74 -12.71
N TYR A 634 -8.14 -0.66 -13.29
CA TYR A 634 -8.34 -0.75 -14.75
C TYR A 634 -7.75 0.45 -15.48
N THR A 635 -7.85 1.62 -14.85
CA THR A 635 -7.26 2.85 -15.40
C THR A 635 -5.73 2.81 -15.30
N ALA A 636 -5.17 2.27 -14.21
CA ALA A 636 -3.73 2.04 -14.08
C ALA A 636 -3.21 1.02 -15.12
N MET A 637 -4.00 -0.01 -15.46
CA MET A 637 -3.67 -0.93 -16.57
C MET A 637 -3.60 -0.21 -17.92
N LEU A 638 -4.46 0.79 -18.16
CA LEU A 638 -4.38 1.62 -19.38
C LEU A 638 -3.11 2.48 -19.38
N ALA A 639 -2.71 3.06 -18.24
CA ALA A 639 -1.44 3.77 -18.12
C ALA A 639 -0.24 2.84 -18.40
N GLN A 640 -0.27 1.61 -17.87
CA GLN A 640 0.74 0.58 -18.18
C GLN A 640 0.89 0.35 -19.68
N TYR A 641 -0.23 0.27 -20.43
CA TYR A 641 -0.20 0.11 -21.88
C TYR A 641 0.44 1.32 -22.60
N TYR A 642 0.11 2.54 -22.19
CA TYR A 642 0.74 3.73 -22.77
C TYR A 642 2.24 3.81 -22.47
N TYR A 643 2.66 3.45 -21.26
CA TYR A 643 4.10 3.34 -20.97
C TYR A 643 4.77 2.25 -21.79
N HIS A 644 4.14 1.09 -21.96
CA HIS A 644 4.65 0.00 -22.81
C HIS A 644 4.87 0.45 -24.26
N THR A 645 3.91 1.17 -24.82
CA THR A 645 3.94 1.66 -26.22
C THR A 645 4.78 2.93 -26.39
N GLY A 646 5.21 3.57 -25.29
CA GLY A 646 6.08 4.75 -25.30
C GLY A 646 5.37 6.10 -25.25
N ASP A 647 4.05 6.12 -25.10
CA ASP A 647 3.24 7.33 -24.91
C ASP A 647 3.27 7.75 -23.42
N LEU A 648 4.41 8.33 -23.00
CA LEU A 648 4.59 8.76 -21.59
C LEU A 648 3.60 9.85 -21.19
N GLU A 649 3.18 10.71 -22.12
CA GLU A 649 2.28 11.83 -21.85
C GLU A 649 0.89 11.33 -21.47
N LYS A 650 0.31 10.39 -22.23
CA LYS A 650 -0.98 9.79 -21.87
C LYS A 650 -0.90 8.98 -20.58
N GLY A 651 0.19 8.21 -20.41
CA GLY A 651 0.42 7.47 -19.16
C GLY A 651 0.44 8.40 -17.95
N ASP A 652 1.21 9.50 -18.02
CA ASP A 652 1.32 10.49 -16.94
C ASP A 652 0.01 11.24 -16.71
N GLY A 653 -0.73 11.57 -17.76
CA GLY A 653 -2.07 12.15 -17.66
C GLY A 653 -3.03 11.26 -16.84
N ILE A 654 -2.99 9.95 -17.06
CA ILE A 654 -3.78 8.98 -16.29
C ILE A 654 -3.30 8.89 -14.84
N MET A 655 -1.99 8.75 -14.61
CA MET A 655 -1.44 8.62 -13.26
C MET A 655 -1.74 9.87 -12.41
N ASN A 656 -1.57 11.07 -12.98
CA ASN A 656 -1.92 12.33 -12.32
C ASN A 656 -3.42 12.41 -12.00
N ARG A 657 -4.28 11.82 -12.84
CA ARG A 657 -5.72 11.76 -12.58
C ARG A 657 -6.02 10.84 -11.41
N ILE A 658 -5.41 9.66 -11.35
CA ILE A 658 -5.51 8.76 -10.19
C ILE A 658 -5.02 9.48 -8.92
N ASP A 659 -3.90 10.21 -9.01
CA ASP A 659 -3.32 10.95 -7.90
C ASP A 659 -4.26 12.02 -7.32
N SER A 660 -5.14 12.59 -8.16
CA SER A 660 -6.13 13.58 -7.72
C SER A 660 -7.26 13.00 -6.85
N TYR A 661 -7.40 11.67 -6.80
CA TYR A 661 -8.44 10.98 -6.02
C TYR A 661 -7.89 10.15 -4.85
N GLN A 662 -6.58 10.17 -4.61
CA GLN A 662 -6.02 9.46 -3.46
C GLN A 662 -6.58 10.04 -2.17
N SER A 663 -6.73 9.19 -1.17
CA SER A 663 -7.05 9.67 0.17
C SER A 663 -5.92 10.55 0.70
N ARG A 664 -6.14 11.25 1.84
CA ARG A 664 -5.04 11.95 2.53
C ARG A 664 -3.88 10.99 2.78
N GLU A 665 -4.20 9.71 2.93
CA GLU A 665 -3.28 8.63 3.17
C GLU A 665 -2.47 8.13 1.97
N GLY A 666 -2.78 8.65 0.79
CA GLY A 666 -2.31 8.09 -0.47
C GLY A 666 -2.90 6.71 -0.73
N HIS A 667 -3.99 6.35 -0.06
CA HIS A 667 -4.71 5.12 -0.35
C HIS A 667 -5.48 5.27 -1.65
N LEU A 668 -5.40 4.24 -2.48
CA LEU A 668 -6.17 4.07 -3.69
C LEU A 668 -7.41 3.24 -3.37
N CYS A 669 -8.56 3.74 -3.78
CA CYS A 669 -9.81 3.01 -3.70
C CYS A 669 -9.92 1.95 -4.82
N GLU A 670 -10.95 1.12 -4.72
CA GLU A 670 -11.37 0.27 -5.82
C GLU A 670 -11.96 1.12 -6.96
N HIS A 671 -13.08 1.78 -6.67
CA HIS A 671 -13.81 2.58 -7.63
C HIS A 671 -14.39 3.84 -6.99
N LEU A 672 -14.76 4.77 -7.85
CA LEU A 672 -15.37 6.04 -7.48
C LEU A 672 -16.80 6.14 -8.02
N THR A 673 -17.61 6.98 -7.41
CA THR A 673 -18.90 7.45 -7.95
C THR A 673 -19.20 8.87 -7.50
N THR A 674 -20.23 9.51 -8.05
CA THR A 674 -20.76 10.78 -7.53
C THR A 674 -21.92 10.52 -6.56
N PRO A 675 -22.19 11.44 -5.61
CA PRO A 675 -23.36 11.32 -4.75
C PRO A 675 -24.68 11.14 -5.50
N GLU A 676 -24.85 11.85 -6.63
CA GLU A 676 -26.05 11.77 -7.46
C GLU A 676 -26.25 10.35 -8.00
N ARG A 677 -25.20 9.75 -8.59
CA ARG A 677 -25.27 8.41 -9.15
C ARG A 677 -25.45 7.34 -8.06
N PHE A 678 -24.85 7.53 -6.88
CA PHE A 678 -25.08 6.65 -5.73
C PHE A 678 -26.55 6.64 -5.27
N PHE A 679 -27.18 7.82 -5.15
CA PHE A 679 -28.59 7.90 -4.78
C PHE A 679 -29.51 7.39 -5.88
N GLU A 680 -29.15 7.58 -7.15
CA GLU A 680 -29.85 6.99 -8.29
C GLU A 680 -29.80 5.47 -8.25
N PHE A 681 -28.61 4.87 -8.06
CA PHE A 681 -28.45 3.44 -7.83
C PHE A 681 -29.34 2.95 -6.68
N LYS A 682 -29.35 3.67 -5.54
CA LYS A 682 -30.20 3.28 -4.42
C LYS A 682 -31.67 3.22 -4.80
N ARG A 683 -32.14 4.22 -5.56
CA ARG A 683 -33.54 4.32 -6.00
C ARG A 683 -33.91 3.25 -7.02
N LEU A 684 -33.03 2.96 -7.98
CA LEU A 684 -33.31 2.10 -9.12
C LEU A 684 -33.00 0.62 -8.86
N GLU A 685 -31.97 0.31 -8.07
CA GLU A 685 -31.44 -1.04 -7.92
C GLU A 685 -31.60 -1.57 -6.48
N TRP A 686 -31.11 -0.82 -5.49
CA TRP A 686 -31.06 -1.30 -4.09
C TRP A 686 -32.44 -1.36 -3.42
N ILE A 687 -33.22 -0.27 -3.46
CA ILE A 687 -34.53 -0.19 -2.80
C ILE A 687 -35.56 -1.14 -3.43
N PRO A 688 -35.64 -1.27 -4.76
CA PRO A 688 -36.55 -2.23 -5.40
C PRO A 688 -36.14 -3.70 -5.23
N GLY A 689 -34.86 -3.96 -4.91
CA GLY A 689 -34.32 -5.31 -4.74
C GLY A 689 -33.65 -5.92 -5.97
N HIS A 690 -33.53 -5.17 -7.07
CA HIS A 690 -32.86 -5.65 -8.30
C HIS A 690 -31.36 -5.91 -8.09
N ASP A 691 -30.70 -5.13 -7.23
CA ASP A 691 -29.30 -5.38 -6.83
C ASP A 691 -29.14 -6.78 -6.21
N TYR A 692 -30.07 -7.18 -5.35
CA TYR A 692 -30.08 -8.52 -4.75
C TYR A 692 -30.34 -9.61 -5.80
N GLU A 693 -31.32 -9.41 -6.69
CA GLU A 693 -31.66 -10.38 -7.75
C GLU A 693 -30.45 -10.66 -8.67
N LYS A 694 -29.68 -9.62 -8.99
CA LYS A 694 -28.48 -9.70 -9.85
C LYS A 694 -27.27 -10.30 -9.13
N GLU A 695 -27.00 -9.85 -7.89
CA GLU A 695 -25.83 -10.24 -7.11
C GLU A 695 -25.94 -11.69 -6.60
N PHE A 696 -27.15 -12.18 -6.30
CA PHE A 696 -27.37 -13.52 -5.73
C PHE A 696 -28.11 -14.48 -6.67
N GLU A 697 -27.91 -14.34 -7.99
CA GLU A 697 -28.52 -15.27 -8.95
C GLU A 697 -27.98 -16.70 -8.78
N ASP A 698 -28.86 -17.70 -8.68
CA ASP A 698 -28.52 -19.09 -8.37
C ASP A 698 -27.41 -19.70 -9.26
N LYS A 699 -27.32 -19.27 -10.53
CA LYS A 699 -26.34 -19.81 -11.48
C LYS A 699 -24.89 -19.43 -11.14
N ILE A 700 -24.67 -18.29 -10.48
CA ILE A 700 -23.35 -17.82 -10.08
C ILE A 700 -23.00 -18.20 -8.63
N LEU A 701 -23.97 -18.68 -7.84
CA LEU A 701 -23.71 -19.09 -6.47
C LEU A 701 -23.02 -20.46 -6.39
N VAL A 702 -22.17 -20.64 -5.37
CA VAL A 702 -21.58 -21.94 -5.04
C VAL A 702 -22.69 -22.94 -4.71
N PRO A 703 -22.68 -24.16 -5.29
CA PRO A 703 -23.70 -25.16 -5.00
C PRO A 703 -23.78 -25.49 -3.50
N GLY A 704 -25.00 -25.46 -2.94
CA GLY A 704 -25.23 -25.78 -1.53
C GLY A 704 -24.80 -24.69 -0.54
N LEU A 705 -24.59 -23.46 -1.00
CA LEU A 705 -24.28 -22.31 -0.14
C LEU A 705 -25.37 -22.14 0.94
N PRO A 706 -25.01 -22.09 2.24
CA PRO A 706 -25.97 -21.80 3.30
C PRO A 706 -26.58 -20.42 3.12
N TYR A 707 -27.91 -20.32 3.25
CA TYR A 707 -28.63 -19.05 3.13
C TYR A 707 -28.13 -17.97 4.10
N ASP A 708 -27.65 -18.37 5.28
CA ASP A 708 -27.07 -17.45 6.26
C ASP A 708 -25.87 -16.66 5.72
N HIS A 709 -25.07 -17.23 4.80
CA HIS A 709 -23.95 -16.52 4.18
C HIS A 709 -24.43 -15.41 3.23
N ILE A 710 -25.54 -15.62 2.52
CA ILE A 710 -26.17 -14.61 1.68
C ILE A 710 -26.70 -13.47 2.55
N VAL A 711 -27.36 -13.81 3.66
CA VAL A 711 -27.87 -12.82 4.63
C VAL A 711 -26.74 -12.02 5.26
N GLU A 712 -25.61 -12.65 5.59
CA GLU A 712 -24.42 -11.98 6.11
C GLU A 712 -23.86 -10.96 5.11
N GLU A 713 -23.67 -11.36 3.84
CA GLU A 713 -23.19 -10.46 2.78
C GLU A 713 -24.15 -9.28 2.54
N LEU A 714 -25.46 -9.54 2.49
CA LEU A 714 -26.48 -8.49 2.38
C LEU A 714 -26.44 -7.49 3.52
N ASN A 715 -26.21 -7.96 4.75
CA ASN A 715 -26.06 -7.06 5.90
C ASN A 715 -24.80 -6.20 5.77
N HIS A 716 -23.69 -6.77 5.26
CA HIS A 716 -22.48 -5.99 4.98
C HIS A 716 -22.73 -4.91 3.90
N MET A 717 -23.42 -5.26 2.80
CA MET A 717 -23.81 -4.31 1.75
C MET A 717 -24.68 -3.18 2.33
N LYS A 718 -25.73 -3.55 3.08
CA LYS A 718 -26.65 -2.60 3.71
C LYS A 718 -25.93 -1.62 4.64
N ASN A 719 -25.07 -2.14 5.52
CA ASN A 719 -24.33 -1.33 6.48
C ASN A 719 -23.35 -0.39 5.76
N ALA A 720 -22.67 -0.87 4.71
CA ALA A 720 -21.79 -0.04 3.91
C ALA A 720 -22.55 1.11 3.21
N TYR A 721 -23.69 0.82 2.58
CA TYR A 721 -24.50 1.84 1.91
C TYR A 721 -25.11 2.86 2.89
N ALA A 722 -25.55 2.41 4.07
CA ALA A 722 -26.03 3.30 5.12
C ALA A 722 -24.92 4.23 5.61
N HIS A 723 -23.71 3.71 5.82
CA HIS A 723 -22.56 4.51 6.24
C HIS A 723 -22.19 5.57 5.19
N ILE A 724 -22.22 5.22 3.91
CA ILE A 724 -21.97 6.18 2.82
C ILE A 724 -23.03 7.30 2.82
N GLU A 725 -24.30 6.95 2.98
CA GLU A 725 -25.40 7.93 3.06
C GLU A 725 -25.26 8.88 4.25
N GLU A 726 -24.88 8.38 5.42
CA GLU A 726 -24.55 9.20 6.59
C GLU A 726 -23.39 10.16 6.27
N GLN A 727 -22.33 9.66 5.64
CA GLN A 727 -21.18 10.49 5.26
C GLN A 727 -21.52 11.60 4.26
N ILE A 728 -22.42 11.33 3.30
CA ILE A 728 -22.87 12.34 2.32
C ILE A 728 -23.73 13.39 3.03
N THR A 729 -24.63 12.95 3.90
CA THR A 729 -25.59 13.84 4.58
C THR A 729 -24.92 14.72 5.64
N ALA A 730 -23.89 14.21 6.32
CA ALA A 730 -23.19 14.93 7.38
C ALA A 730 -22.03 15.84 6.89
N GLY A 731 -21.50 15.59 5.69
CA GLY A 731 -20.17 16.08 5.26
C GLY A 731 -20.10 17.36 4.41
N GLY A 732 -21.21 18.06 4.16
CA GLY A 732 -21.25 19.09 3.10
C GLY A 732 -21.12 18.48 1.70
N PRO A 733 -21.09 19.29 0.61
CA PRO A 733 -21.09 18.76 -0.74
C PRO A 733 -19.74 18.07 -1.08
N LYS A 734 -19.71 16.73 -1.01
CA LYS A 734 -18.60 15.92 -1.54
C LYS A 734 -18.71 15.84 -3.06
N LYS A 735 -17.58 15.99 -3.76
CA LYS A 735 -17.52 15.85 -5.23
C LYS A 735 -17.56 14.39 -5.71
N PHE A 736 -17.14 13.44 -4.86
CA PHE A 736 -17.09 12.02 -5.17
C PHE A 736 -17.17 11.17 -3.90
N ILE A 737 -17.44 9.89 -4.09
CA ILE A 737 -17.45 8.82 -3.08
C ILE A 737 -16.41 7.79 -3.52
N SER A 738 -15.71 7.20 -2.55
CA SER A 738 -14.74 6.13 -2.79
C SER A 738 -15.17 4.85 -2.09
N PHE A 739 -14.89 3.71 -2.72
CA PHE A 739 -15.21 2.39 -2.17
C PHE A 739 -13.94 1.58 -1.91
N ALA A 740 -13.97 0.77 -0.83
CA ALA A 740 -12.90 -0.16 -0.47
C ALA A 740 -11.50 0.50 -0.45
N THR A 741 -11.33 1.50 0.41
CA THR A 741 -10.07 2.27 0.51
C THR A 741 -9.26 1.86 1.75
N PRO A 742 -8.00 1.41 1.63
CA PRO A 742 -7.28 1.09 0.39
C PRO A 742 -7.73 -0.25 -0.21
N LEU A 743 -7.71 -0.34 -1.56
CA LEU A 743 -7.75 -1.61 -2.28
C LEU A 743 -6.33 -1.99 -2.70
N MET A 744 -5.87 -3.13 -2.18
CA MET A 744 -4.54 -3.66 -2.46
C MET A 744 -4.27 -3.83 -3.97
N TRP A 745 -5.27 -4.31 -4.73
CA TRP A 745 -5.14 -4.49 -6.18
C TRP A 745 -4.88 -3.16 -6.91
N SER A 746 -5.59 -2.08 -6.56
CA SER A 746 -5.33 -0.74 -7.11
C SER A 746 -3.89 -0.28 -6.86
N HIS A 747 -3.36 -0.55 -5.67
CA HIS A 747 -1.96 -0.25 -5.36
C HIS A 747 -0.98 -1.09 -6.18
N ALA A 748 -1.26 -2.38 -6.40
CA ALA A 748 -0.40 -3.24 -7.20
C ALA A 748 -0.33 -2.80 -8.67
N GLU A 749 -1.47 -2.45 -9.30
CA GLU A 749 -1.47 -2.00 -10.70
C GLU A 749 -0.87 -0.60 -10.87
N TYR A 750 -1.07 0.30 -9.90
CA TYR A 750 -0.42 1.61 -9.91
C TYR A 750 1.11 1.46 -9.79
N ALA A 751 1.59 0.62 -8.84
CA ALA A 751 3.01 0.36 -8.67
C ALA A 751 3.63 -0.32 -9.90
N MET A 752 2.89 -1.22 -10.56
CA MET A 752 3.30 -1.80 -11.84
C MET A 752 3.42 -0.72 -12.93
N ALA A 753 2.51 0.25 -12.99
CA ALA A 753 2.60 1.38 -13.92
C ALA A 753 3.87 2.23 -13.68
N LEU A 754 4.23 2.47 -12.41
CA LEU A 754 5.49 3.15 -12.06
C LEU A 754 6.72 2.38 -12.55
N LEU A 755 6.76 1.05 -12.37
CA LEU A 755 7.84 0.22 -12.89
C LEU A 755 7.94 0.32 -14.41
N MET A 756 6.81 0.25 -15.11
CA MET A 756 6.78 0.33 -16.58
C MET A 756 7.19 1.71 -17.10
N LYS A 757 6.76 2.79 -16.44
CA LYS A 757 7.21 4.15 -16.71
C LYS A 757 8.73 4.26 -16.60
N ALA A 758 9.28 3.81 -15.47
CA ALA A 758 10.71 3.89 -15.24
C ALA A 758 11.51 3.04 -16.20
N LYS A 759 11.05 1.81 -16.52
CA LYS A 759 11.65 0.98 -17.57
C LYS A 759 11.74 1.77 -18.88
N LYS A 760 10.64 2.42 -19.29
CA LYS A 760 10.59 3.18 -20.55
C LYS A 760 11.46 4.44 -20.56
N GLU A 761 11.57 5.14 -19.43
CA GLU A 761 12.44 6.31 -19.33
C GLU A 761 13.92 5.93 -19.34
N LEU A 762 14.28 4.80 -18.69
CA LEU A 762 15.65 4.31 -18.62
C LEU A 762 16.17 3.77 -19.96
N GLU A 763 15.29 3.28 -20.84
CA GLU A 763 15.65 2.91 -22.22
C GLU A 763 16.35 4.05 -22.98
N ARG A 764 16.01 5.33 -22.68
CA ARG A 764 16.65 6.51 -23.30
C ARG A 764 18.14 6.64 -22.96
N TYR A 765 18.56 6.02 -21.86
CA TYR A 765 19.96 5.96 -21.43
C TYR A 765 20.65 4.64 -21.80
N SER A 766 20.03 3.83 -22.66
CA SER A 766 20.50 2.47 -22.99
C SER A 766 20.69 1.58 -21.75
N TYR A 767 19.88 1.84 -20.72
CA TYR A 767 19.86 1.07 -19.48
C TYR A 767 18.61 0.20 -19.42
N THR A 768 18.80 -1.07 -19.12
CA THR A 768 17.71 -2.04 -18.95
C THR A 768 17.51 -2.30 -17.46
N LEU A 769 16.27 -2.11 -16.98
CA LEU A 769 15.91 -2.24 -15.56
C LEU A 769 15.94 -3.70 -15.05
N GLY A 770 16.09 -4.69 -15.92
CA GLY A 770 16.08 -6.11 -15.60
C GLY A 770 15.67 -6.95 -16.79
#